data_AF-A0A923ECR9-F1
#
_entry.id   AF-A0A923ECR9-F1
#
_cell.length_a   1.000
_cell.length_b   1.000
_cell.length_c   1.000
_cell.angle_alpha   90.00
_cell.angle_beta   90.00
_cell.angle_gamma   90.00
#
_symmetry.space_group_name_H-M   'P 1'
#
loop_
_entity.id
_entity.type
_entity.pdbx_description
1 polymer ?
#
loop_
_entity_poly.entity_id
_entity_poly.type
_entity_poly.pdbx_seq_one_letter_code
_entity_poly.pdbx_strand_id
1 'polypeptide(L)'
;MEKIKILKRKRINHILKSVYNYPLTIVEAPMGFGKTTAVKEFLKCKKNPYIWITFLNDTKSTGCIWYQFCEQISKLDEKAGKALRSLGFPADVPQTKKVLSILNEIDYKEKTIFVIDDYQLSKEVKINNFITKIVQEDIEDFHIIIITRDTTEIDLSEFLFKGMCQIISQQHLKFTEEELKAYCLMMKSDISNQDLTKINEYTDGWISLAYMILLALEKGIPVGMNSTIDDLVENTLFNSYGQDVQNFLLQLSIMNSFTSKQAFYITKEEKTDEILKKLRKENAFIFYDEASQEYKIHNVLLDFLRIKLNFRPKKLKELYRRLGEWYLEKKEFQTALGYLNIIGDEKRILLELNKPENVCNEPLFEGHFKMFSRIPEEQLYKYPIAYLRHILCSIMSGTYMKDCMQRIERLQRFYENNNNVDKEYRDRIVAETLIVKKFLVFNDLEKMCVISDKARSLLQGKQSYIMLRENEFTFGSPHLIYIYFRDEGTLKKVLHIIQKNMPLHSKMSDGNGTGCEYLGLAEYSLETGDFEAAEINSFKAIYKAKTKTQASIIICAYFNLIRLYIFQGKIYESIQKLNEIQEEFGKLNHPIYNTTIDLCRGYIYGCMGEIEEIPYWLQIGDMTAADFFYQGMAFSYIVYGKAVMLSKNYIKLEVLTETFEEYFSIFSNQLGFIHNYIFKAVSKYHLYGMDEGISVLKEGLSKAQSDDIVMPFVESASYIMNMLETIYSMDSKNQYIKRVLDYSKKYNESLKRSEQNNIKLSQREIQILSLVAKGLKRNEIADHLMVSQATVKTHLHNIYKKLQVSGKLQAVNLAKMQGFI
;
A
#
# COMPACT_ATOMS: atom_id res chain seq x y z
N MET A 1 -12.92 41.97 1.18
CA MET A 1 -13.09 40.67 0.49
C MET A 1 -14.03 40.88 -0.67
N GLU A 2 -13.53 41.15 -1.88
CA GLU A 2 -14.38 40.89 -3.05
C GLU A 2 -14.29 39.40 -3.32
N LYS A 3 -15.42 38.71 -3.17
CA LYS A 3 -15.56 37.29 -3.51
C LYS A 3 -15.27 37.14 -5.01
N ILE A 4 -14.56 36.07 -5.40
CA ILE A 4 -14.44 35.65 -6.79
C ILE A 4 -15.86 35.66 -7.40
N LYS A 5 -16.07 36.50 -8.42
CA LYS A 5 -17.37 36.66 -9.07
C LYS A 5 -17.59 35.48 -10.02
N ILE A 6 -18.32 34.47 -9.55
CA ILE A 6 -18.72 33.31 -10.34
C ILE A 6 -20.14 33.55 -10.82
N LEU A 7 -20.35 33.57 -12.14
CA LEU A 7 -21.70 33.62 -12.70
C LEU A 7 -22.37 32.27 -12.46
N LYS A 8 -23.53 32.28 -11.81
CA LYS A 8 -24.32 31.05 -11.60
C LYS A 8 -25.00 30.62 -12.89
N ARG A 9 -24.62 29.46 -13.41
CA ARG A 9 -25.10 28.96 -14.71
C ARG A 9 -26.20 27.92 -14.52
N LYS A 10 -27.44 28.39 -14.37
CA LYS A 10 -28.61 27.52 -14.14
C LYS A 10 -28.74 26.41 -15.19
N ARG A 11 -28.44 26.72 -16.45
CA ARG A 11 -28.43 25.75 -17.56
C ARG A 11 -27.42 24.64 -17.35
N ILE A 12 -26.18 24.97 -16.96
CA ILE A 12 -25.14 23.98 -16.68
C ILE A 12 -25.49 23.11 -15.47
N ASN A 13 -26.00 23.72 -14.40
CA ASN A 13 -26.46 22.96 -13.22
C ASN A 13 -27.65 22.04 -13.57
N HIS A 14 -28.48 22.42 -14.54
CA HIS A 14 -29.55 21.57 -15.06
C HIS A 14 -29.00 20.40 -15.88
N ILE A 15 -28.00 20.66 -16.74
CA ILE A 15 -27.30 19.60 -17.50
C ILE A 15 -26.59 18.64 -16.54
N LEU A 16 -25.81 19.14 -15.57
CA LEU A 16 -25.11 18.31 -14.59
C LEU A 16 -26.07 17.53 -13.67
N LYS A 17 -27.35 17.90 -13.60
CA LYS A 17 -28.34 17.10 -12.88
C LYS A 17 -28.54 15.72 -13.50
N SER A 18 -28.26 15.53 -14.79
CA SER A 18 -28.34 14.21 -15.41
C SER A 18 -27.23 13.26 -14.99
N VAL A 19 -26.17 13.72 -14.29
CA VAL A 19 -25.13 12.85 -13.70
C VAL A 19 -25.74 11.71 -12.90
N TYR A 20 -26.84 11.98 -12.20
CA TYR A 20 -27.54 10.99 -11.38
C TYR A 20 -28.28 9.89 -12.15
N ASN A 21 -28.27 9.96 -13.49
CA ASN A 21 -28.87 8.98 -14.38
C ASN A 21 -27.82 8.07 -15.04
N TYR A 22 -26.53 8.32 -14.80
CA TYR A 22 -25.42 7.60 -15.43
C TYR A 22 -24.38 7.20 -14.37
N PRO A 23 -23.80 5.99 -14.43
CA PRO A 23 -22.67 5.64 -13.58
C PRO A 23 -21.42 6.47 -13.91
N LEU A 24 -21.26 6.87 -15.18
CA LEU A 24 -20.16 7.72 -15.63
C LEU A 24 -20.65 8.99 -16.33
N THR A 25 -20.12 10.14 -15.92
CA THR A 25 -20.23 11.40 -16.67
C THR A 25 -18.84 11.97 -16.95
N ILE A 26 -18.59 12.33 -18.19
CA ILE A 26 -17.34 12.94 -18.63
C ILE A 26 -17.59 14.39 -18.94
N VAL A 27 -16.85 15.26 -18.26
CA VAL A 27 -16.83 16.69 -18.52
C VAL A 27 -15.57 16.96 -19.33
N GLU A 28 -15.74 17.01 -20.64
CA GLU A 28 -14.65 17.13 -21.60
C GLU A 28 -14.68 18.49 -22.28
N ALA A 29 -13.59 19.22 -22.14
CA ALA A 29 -13.35 20.44 -22.90
C ALA A 29 -11.87 20.80 -22.83
N PRO A 30 -11.36 21.61 -23.76
CA PRO A 30 -10.03 22.19 -23.63
C PRO A 30 -9.85 23.01 -22.34
N MET A 31 -8.61 23.47 -22.10
CA MET A 31 -8.30 24.25 -20.91
C MET A 31 -9.17 25.53 -20.80
N GLY A 32 -9.50 25.95 -19.59
CA GLY A 32 -10.14 27.25 -19.36
C GLY A 32 -11.63 27.36 -19.73
N PHE A 33 -12.31 26.27 -20.11
CA PHE A 33 -13.77 26.27 -20.30
C PHE A 33 -14.58 26.20 -18.99
N GLY A 34 -13.90 26.24 -17.84
CA GLY A 34 -14.56 26.28 -16.53
C GLY A 34 -15.09 24.95 -16.04
N LYS A 35 -14.56 23.81 -16.52
CA LYS A 35 -14.98 22.45 -16.13
C LYS A 35 -15.00 22.24 -14.61
N THR A 36 -13.85 22.41 -13.96
CA THR A 36 -13.68 22.29 -12.50
C THR A 36 -14.62 23.23 -11.73
N THR A 37 -14.78 24.47 -12.22
CA THR A 37 -15.67 25.46 -11.59
C THR A 37 -17.14 25.05 -11.70
N ALA A 38 -17.57 24.57 -12.87
CA ALA A 38 -18.95 24.12 -13.10
C ALA A 38 -19.31 22.94 -12.19
N VAL A 39 -18.45 21.93 -12.10
CA VAL A 39 -18.67 20.77 -11.22
C VAL A 39 -18.67 21.19 -9.75
N LYS A 40 -17.72 22.03 -9.31
CA LYS A 40 -17.70 22.54 -7.93
C LYS A 40 -18.93 23.37 -7.57
N GLU A 41 -19.43 24.19 -8.49
CA GLU A 41 -20.66 24.97 -8.27
C GLU A 41 -21.87 24.05 -8.12
N PHE A 42 -22.01 23.07 -9.02
CA PHE A 42 -23.07 22.07 -8.96
C PHE A 42 -23.09 21.31 -7.63
N LEU A 43 -21.93 20.82 -7.18
CA LEU A 43 -21.80 20.10 -5.91
C LEU A 43 -22.15 20.98 -4.70
N LYS A 44 -21.72 22.25 -4.69
CA LYS A 44 -22.05 23.21 -3.61
C LYS A 44 -23.55 23.47 -3.50
N CYS A 45 -24.29 23.44 -4.60
CA CYS A 45 -25.73 23.69 -4.60
C CYS A 45 -26.54 22.54 -4.01
N LYS A 46 -26.00 21.32 -3.92
CA LYS A 46 -26.78 20.11 -3.61
C LYS A 46 -26.61 19.54 -2.20
N LYS A 47 -25.60 19.95 -1.44
CA LYS A 47 -25.26 19.42 -0.10
C LYS A 47 -24.95 17.91 -0.02
N ASN A 48 -25.08 17.16 -1.13
CA ASN A 48 -24.68 15.76 -1.21
C ASN A 48 -23.19 15.55 -0.83
N PRO A 49 -22.85 14.41 -0.23
CA PRO A 49 -21.47 13.98 -0.05
C PRO A 49 -20.78 13.76 -1.41
N TYR A 50 -19.54 14.21 -1.52
CA TYR A 50 -18.72 14.00 -2.72
C TYR A 50 -17.27 13.70 -2.35
N ILE A 51 -16.62 12.94 -3.22
CA ILE A 51 -15.19 12.67 -3.18
C ILE A 51 -14.53 13.49 -4.29
N TRP A 52 -13.35 14.06 -4.01
CA TRP A 52 -12.60 14.82 -5.00
C TRP A 52 -11.12 14.42 -4.99
N ILE A 53 -10.62 13.97 -6.14
CA ILE A 53 -9.20 13.70 -6.39
C ILE A 53 -8.74 14.53 -7.59
N THR A 54 -7.50 15.00 -7.57
CA THR A 54 -6.91 15.77 -8.67
C THR A 54 -5.55 15.18 -9.00
N PHE A 55 -5.34 14.80 -10.27
CA PHE A 55 -4.05 14.30 -10.71
C PHE A 55 -3.06 15.46 -10.89
N LEU A 56 -1.82 15.24 -10.45
CA LEU A 56 -0.74 16.22 -10.50
C LEU A 56 0.43 15.66 -11.33
N ASN A 57 1.24 16.53 -11.95
CA ASN A 57 2.36 16.08 -12.80
C ASN A 57 3.45 15.26 -12.06
N ASP A 58 3.50 15.37 -10.72
CA ASP A 58 4.44 14.64 -9.85
C ASP A 58 3.85 13.36 -9.23
N THR A 59 2.54 13.11 -9.37
CA THR A 59 1.88 11.89 -8.87
C THR A 59 1.92 10.81 -9.94
N LYS A 60 3.05 10.10 -10.06
CA LYS A 60 3.27 9.06 -11.08
C LYS A 60 3.19 7.63 -10.56
N SER A 61 2.74 7.41 -9.32
CA SER A 61 2.56 6.05 -8.79
C SER A 61 1.09 5.75 -8.52
N THR A 62 0.63 4.62 -9.04
CA THR A 62 -0.68 4.02 -8.74
C THR A 62 -0.97 4.01 -7.24
N GLY A 63 0.06 3.76 -6.42
CA GLY A 63 -0.05 3.72 -4.95
C GLY A 63 -0.40 5.06 -4.31
N CYS A 64 0.11 6.19 -4.83
CA CYS A 64 -0.22 7.52 -4.29
C CYS A 64 -1.69 7.88 -4.57
N ILE A 65 -2.16 7.62 -5.80
CA ILE A 65 -3.55 7.85 -6.19
C ILE A 65 -4.49 6.90 -5.43
N TRP A 66 -4.10 5.63 -5.27
CA TRP A 66 -4.84 4.66 -4.48
C TRP A 66 -4.98 5.09 -3.02
N TYR A 67 -3.90 5.57 -2.42
CA TYR A 67 -3.91 6.11 -1.07
C TYR A 67 -4.90 7.26 -0.94
N GLN A 68 -4.84 8.25 -1.85
CA GLN A 68 -5.77 9.37 -1.85
C GLN A 68 -7.21 8.91 -2.00
N PHE A 69 -7.48 7.93 -2.87
CA PHE A 69 -8.79 7.34 -3.03
C PHE A 69 -9.30 6.70 -1.73
N CYS A 70 -8.48 5.87 -1.08
CA CYS A 70 -8.83 5.22 0.18
C CYS A 70 -9.08 6.24 1.31
N GLU A 71 -8.28 7.31 1.39
CA GLU A 71 -8.47 8.37 2.39
C GLU A 71 -9.78 9.13 2.19
N GLN A 72 -10.19 9.38 0.94
CA GLN A 72 -11.47 10.04 0.70
C GLN A 72 -12.66 9.10 0.95
N ILE A 73 -12.54 7.82 0.59
CA ILE A 73 -13.55 6.82 0.94
C ILE A 73 -13.67 6.70 2.47
N SER A 74 -12.56 6.76 3.20
CA SER A 74 -12.55 6.74 4.67
C SER A 74 -13.37 7.87 5.32
N LYS A 75 -13.57 8.99 4.61
CA LYS A 75 -14.42 10.09 5.10
C LYS A 75 -15.92 9.79 4.95
N LEU A 76 -16.28 8.91 4.01
CA LEU A 76 -17.66 8.45 3.81
C LEU A 76 -17.95 7.23 4.69
N ASP A 77 -17.07 6.23 4.62
CA ASP A 77 -17.12 5.01 5.38
C ASP A 77 -15.70 4.62 5.80
N GLU A 78 -15.40 4.83 7.09
CA GLU A 78 -14.09 4.57 7.68
C GLU A 78 -13.69 3.07 7.56
N LYS A 79 -14.66 2.16 7.62
CA LYS A 79 -14.41 0.72 7.53
C LYS A 79 -14.06 0.33 6.09
N ALA A 80 -14.84 0.80 5.12
CA ALA A 80 -14.58 0.54 3.71
C ALA A 80 -13.26 1.15 3.26
N GLY A 81 -12.96 2.39 3.66
CA GLY A 81 -11.69 3.04 3.33
C GLY A 81 -10.46 2.31 3.88
N LYS A 82 -10.54 1.79 5.11
CA LYS A 82 -9.48 0.92 5.69
C LYS A 82 -9.37 -0.41 4.95
N ALA A 83 -10.49 -1.05 4.60
CA ALA A 83 -10.52 -2.32 3.88
C ALA A 83 -9.87 -2.19 2.48
N LEU A 84 -10.24 -1.14 1.73
CA LEU A 84 -9.62 -0.83 0.44
C LEU A 84 -8.12 -0.53 0.59
N ARG A 85 -7.75 0.21 1.64
CA ARG A 85 -6.34 0.51 1.92
C ARG A 85 -5.53 -0.75 2.22
N SER A 86 -6.09 -1.69 2.97
CA SER A 86 -5.45 -2.99 3.25
C SER A 86 -5.37 -3.89 2.02
N LEU A 87 -6.33 -3.82 1.11
CA LEU A 87 -6.30 -4.59 -0.12
C LEU A 87 -5.23 -4.11 -1.08
N GLY A 88 -4.86 -2.83 -1.06
CA GLY A 88 -3.97 -2.24 -2.07
C GLY A 88 -4.67 -2.02 -3.42
N PHE A 89 -3.96 -1.39 -4.36
CA PHE A 89 -4.54 -1.10 -5.67
C PHE A 89 -4.82 -2.42 -6.42
N PRO A 90 -6.00 -2.59 -7.05
CA PRO A 90 -6.35 -3.83 -7.72
C PRO A 90 -5.36 -4.19 -8.84
N ALA A 91 -4.65 -5.30 -8.66
CA ALA A 91 -3.67 -5.86 -9.57
C ALA A 91 -4.31 -6.86 -10.57
N ASP A 92 -5.46 -7.45 -10.23
CA ASP A 92 -6.12 -8.50 -11.01
C ASP A 92 -7.67 -8.49 -10.90
N VAL A 93 -8.33 -9.40 -11.61
CA VAL A 93 -9.80 -9.43 -11.74
C VAL A 93 -10.53 -9.68 -10.41
N PRO A 94 -10.14 -10.62 -9.54
CA PRO A 94 -10.87 -10.83 -8.28
C PRO A 94 -10.51 -9.88 -7.15
N GLN A 95 -9.30 -9.33 -7.09
CA GLN A 95 -9.05 -8.18 -6.23
C GLN A 95 -9.90 -6.99 -6.67
N THR A 96 -10.05 -6.79 -8.00
CA THR A 96 -11.01 -5.84 -8.54
C THR A 96 -12.43 -6.16 -8.05
N LYS A 97 -12.88 -7.42 -8.11
CA LYS A 97 -14.21 -7.80 -7.58
C LYS A 97 -14.37 -7.55 -6.08
N LYS A 98 -13.34 -7.81 -5.26
CA LYS A 98 -13.36 -7.52 -3.81
C LYS A 98 -13.41 -6.01 -3.54
N VAL A 99 -12.68 -5.22 -4.32
CA VAL A 99 -12.76 -3.75 -4.26
C VAL A 99 -14.16 -3.30 -4.65
N LEU A 100 -14.73 -3.82 -5.73
CA LEU A 100 -16.09 -3.50 -6.18
C LEU A 100 -17.15 -3.92 -5.16
N SER A 101 -17.00 -5.09 -4.52
CA SER A 101 -17.93 -5.53 -3.47
C SER A 101 -17.88 -4.61 -2.25
N ILE A 102 -16.68 -4.20 -1.83
CA ILE A 102 -16.54 -3.24 -0.73
C ILE A 102 -17.20 -1.90 -1.09
N LEU A 103 -17.02 -1.41 -2.32
CA LEU A 103 -17.67 -0.20 -2.78
C LEU A 103 -19.20 -0.36 -2.80
N ASN A 104 -19.71 -1.51 -3.25
CA ASN A 104 -21.15 -1.84 -3.25
C ASN A 104 -21.76 -1.96 -1.84
N GLU A 105 -20.96 -2.33 -0.83
CA GLU A 105 -21.43 -2.46 0.55
C GLU A 105 -21.52 -1.11 1.30
N ILE A 106 -20.95 -0.04 0.72
CA ILE A 106 -21.04 1.29 1.32
C ILE A 106 -22.48 1.79 1.23
N ASP A 107 -23.06 2.17 2.37
CA ASP A 107 -24.34 2.86 2.43
C ASP A 107 -24.13 4.33 2.03
N TYR A 108 -24.24 4.61 0.73
CA TYR A 108 -24.20 5.96 0.18
C TYR A 108 -25.47 6.70 0.59
N LYS A 109 -25.46 7.32 1.78
CA LYS A 109 -26.61 7.96 2.44
C LYS A 109 -27.37 9.00 1.59
N GLU A 110 -26.80 9.43 0.47
CA GLU A 110 -27.42 10.15 -0.66
C GLU A 110 -26.59 9.89 -1.93
N LYS A 111 -27.14 10.15 -3.13
CA LYS A 111 -26.42 10.08 -4.42
C LYS A 111 -25.03 10.71 -4.36
N THR A 112 -24.01 9.88 -4.15
CA THR A 112 -22.63 10.26 -3.89
C THR A 112 -21.89 10.42 -5.21
N ILE A 113 -21.08 11.46 -5.31
CA ILE A 113 -20.34 11.76 -6.52
C ILE A 113 -18.84 11.63 -6.28
N PHE A 114 -18.18 10.79 -7.06
CA PHE A 114 -16.73 10.71 -7.12
C PHE A 114 -16.18 11.53 -8.30
N VAL A 115 -15.50 12.63 -8.00
CA VAL A 115 -14.88 13.49 -9.00
C VAL A 115 -13.39 13.20 -9.13
N ILE A 116 -12.96 12.98 -10.38
CA ILE A 116 -11.56 12.85 -10.78
C ILE A 116 -11.21 14.03 -11.69
N ASP A 117 -10.38 14.94 -11.20
CA ASP A 117 -9.96 16.15 -11.91
C ASP A 117 -8.58 15.99 -12.56
N ASP A 118 -8.40 16.65 -13.70
CA ASP A 118 -7.21 16.60 -14.56
C ASP A 118 -6.81 15.17 -15.01
N TYR A 119 -7.79 14.36 -15.40
CA TYR A 119 -7.58 12.94 -15.75
C TYR A 119 -6.59 12.72 -16.90
N GLN A 120 -6.38 13.68 -17.79
CA GLN A 120 -5.37 13.61 -18.86
C GLN A 120 -3.93 13.40 -18.35
N LEU A 121 -3.66 13.61 -17.06
CA LEU A 121 -2.35 13.35 -16.45
C LEU A 121 -2.18 11.88 -16.05
N SER A 122 -3.26 11.09 -16.08
CA SER A 122 -3.22 9.63 -15.93
C SER A 122 -2.56 9.01 -17.16
N LYS A 123 -1.32 8.52 -17.00
CA LYS A 123 -0.63 7.77 -18.06
C LYS A 123 -0.65 6.26 -17.83
N GLU A 124 -1.39 5.79 -16.82
CA GLU A 124 -1.37 4.40 -16.39
C GLU A 124 -2.60 3.62 -16.83
N VAL A 125 -2.38 2.59 -17.65
CA VAL A 125 -3.42 1.64 -18.12
C VAL A 125 -4.20 1.02 -16.96
N LYS A 126 -3.54 0.78 -15.82
CA LYS A 126 -4.15 0.19 -14.62
C LYS A 126 -5.28 1.04 -14.03
N ILE A 127 -5.11 2.38 -14.00
CA ILE A 127 -6.12 3.30 -13.47
C ILE A 127 -7.34 3.32 -14.40
N ASN A 128 -7.12 3.37 -15.71
CA ASN A 128 -8.21 3.34 -16.69
C ASN A 128 -9.05 2.06 -16.55
N ASN A 129 -8.37 0.90 -16.46
CA ASN A 129 -9.04 -0.38 -16.25
C ASN A 129 -9.86 -0.42 -14.95
N PHE A 130 -9.31 0.13 -13.87
CA PHE A 130 -10.03 0.18 -12.59
C PHE A 130 -11.31 1.02 -12.69
N ILE A 131 -11.24 2.22 -13.25
CA ILE A 131 -12.42 3.07 -13.44
C ILE A 131 -13.47 2.40 -14.32
N THR A 132 -13.05 1.79 -15.44
CA THR A 132 -13.93 1.00 -16.31
C THR A 132 -14.68 -0.07 -15.53
N LYS A 133 -14.00 -0.76 -14.60
CA LYS A 133 -14.61 -1.82 -13.80
C LYS A 133 -15.63 -1.29 -12.77
N ILE A 134 -15.39 -0.14 -12.16
CA ILE A 134 -16.37 0.50 -11.27
C ILE A 134 -17.62 0.91 -12.05
N VAL A 135 -17.44 1.48 -13.24
CA VAL A 135 -18.58 1.90 -14.09
C VAL A 135 -19.40 0.69 -14.54
N GLN A 136 -18.74 -0.42 -14.90
CA GLN A 136 -19.41 -1.68 -15.28
C GLN A 136 -20.23 -2.31 -14.15
N GLU A 137 -19.84 -2.07 -12.89
CA GLU A 137 -20.54 -2.62 -11.72
C GLU A 137 -21.87 -1.90 -11.44
N ASP A 138 -22.05 -0.67 -11.93
CA ASP A 138 -23.27 0.14 -11.79
C ASP A 138 -23.75 0.26 -10.32
N ILE A 139 -22.82 0.64 -9.45
CA ILE A 139 -23.02 0.74 -8.00
C ILE A 139 -24.14 1.75 -7.69
N GLU A 140 -25.17 1.31 -6.96
CA GLU A 140 -26.34 2.12 -6.63
C GLU A 140 -25.93 3.39 -5.87
N ASP A 141 -26.49 4.54 -6.29
CA ASP A 141 -26.22 5.86 -5.72
C ASP A 141 -24.74 6.30 -5.71
N PHE A 142 -23.87 5.65 -6.49
CA PHE A 142 -22.47 6.04 -6.68
C PHE A 142 -22.18 6.44 -8.13
N HIS A 143 -21.91 7.73 -8.35
CA HIS A 143 -21.72 8.31 -9.69
C HIS A 143 -20.31 8.86 -9.86
N ILE A 144 -19.70 8.64 -11.02
CA ILE A 144 -18.35 9.12 -11.32
C ILE A 144 -18.42 10.32 -12.27
N ILE A 145 -17.71 11.40 -11.94
CA ILE A 145 -17.44 12.52 -12.83
C ILE A 145 -15.95 12.55 -13.16
N ILE A 146 -15.60 12.36 -14.44
CA ILE A 146 -14.25 12.58 -14.94
C ILE A 146 -14.17 13.97 -15.57
N ILE A 147 -13.22 14.78 -15.13
CA ILE A 147 -12.90 16.07 -15.74
C ILE A 147 -11.59 15.91 -16.50
N THR A 148 -11.65 16.07 -17.83
CA THR A 148 -10.48 15.87 -18.70
C THR A 148 -10.40 16.94 -19.80
N ARG A 149 -9.21 17.09 -20.37
CA ARG A 149 -8.97 17.92 -21.58
C ARG A 149 -9.28 17.19 -22.87
N ASP A 150 -9.14 15.87 -22.85
CA ASP A 150 -9.28 15.00 -24.00
C ASP A 150 -9.63 13.59 -23.53
N THR A 151 -10.36 12.84 -24.35
CA THR A 151 -10.74 11.45 -24.15
C THR A 151 -10.09 10.50 -25.15
N THR A 152 -9.18 10.94 -26.02
CA THR A 152 -8.53 10.07 -27.03
C THR A 152 -7.91 8.79 -26.46
N GLU A 153 -7.36 8.83 -25.25
CA GLU A 153 -6.74 7.68 -24.57
C GLU A 153 -7.73 6.85 -23.72
N ILE A 154 -9.03 7.20 -23.73
CA ILE A 154 -10.08 6.51 -22.98
C ILE A 154 -11.05 5.87 -23.98
N ASP A 155 -11.11 4.53 -24.00
CA ASP A 155 -12.14 3.85 -24.81
C ASP A 155 -13.50 3.93 -24.11
N LEU A 156 -14.37 4.79 -24.63
CA LEU A 156 -15.71 5.07 -24.12
C LEU A 156 -16.82 4.43 -24.95
N SER A 157 -16.45 3.78 -26.05
CA SER A 157 -17.36 3.33 -27.10
C SER A 157 -18.43 2.39 -26.53
N GLU A 158 -18.00 1.47 -25.67
CA GLU A 158 -18.88 0.50 -25.01
C GLU A 158 -19.89 1.19 -24.08
N PHE A 159 -19.45 2.15 -23.27
CA PHE A 159 -20.30 2.83 -22.28
C PHE A 159 -21.32 3.77 -22.92
N LEU A 160 -20.93 4.45 -24.00
CA LEU A 160 -21.85 5.29 -24.78
C LEU A 160 -22.92 4.43 -25.46
N PHE A 161 -22.53 3.31 -26.08
CA PHE A 161 -23.46 2.40 -26.73
C PHE A 161 -24.48 1.79 -25.74
N LYS A 162 -24.03 1.44 -24.52
CA LYS A 162 -24.88 0.89 -23.46
C LYS A 162 -25.69 1.95 -22.69
N GLY A 163 -25.52 3.24 -22.99
CA GLY A 163 -26.19 4.32 -22.26
C GLY A 163 -25.71 4.48 -20.81
N MET A 164 -24.51 3.99 -20.47
CA MET A 164 -23.91 4.08 -19.14
C MET A 164 -23.01 5.32 -18.96
N CYS A 165 -22.69 6.01 -20.05
CA CYS A 165 -21.85 7.21 -20.03
C CYS A 165 -22.54 8.39 -20.70
N GLN A 166 -22.41 9.57 -20.09
CA GLN A 166 -22.76 10.84 -20.70
C GLN A 166 -21.52 11.71 -20.90
N ILE A 167 -21.39 12.35 -22.07
CA ILE A 167 -20.34 13.33 -22.32
C ILE A 167 -20.95 14.74 -22.32
N ILE A 168 -20.50 15.56 -21.37
CA ILE A 168 -20.72 17.00 -21.33
C ILE A 168 -19.53 17.65 -22.02
N SER A 169 -19.67 17.82 -23.33
CA SER A 169 -18.63 18.38 -24.19
C SER A 169 -18.46 19.89 -24.02
N GLN A 170 -17.42 20.42 -24.65
CA GLN A 170 -17.15 21.85 -24.78
C GLN A 170 -18.38 22.66 -25.22
N GLN A 171 -19.20 22.14 -26.15
CA GLN A 171 -20.38 22.85 -26.65
C GLN A 171 -21.40 23.14 -25.54
N HIS A 172 -21.54 22.22 -24.58
CA HIS A 172 -22.42 22.41 -23.43
C HIS A 172 -21.85 23.46 -22.48
N LEU A 173 -20.53 23.41 -22.23
CA LEU A 173 -19.83 24.26 -21.28
C LEU A 173 -19.58 25.69 -21.78
N LYS A 174 -19.58 25.91 -23.09
CA LYS A 174 -19.50 27.25 -23.68
C LYS A 174 -20.54 28.18 -23.05
N PHE A 175 -20.12 29.38 -22.72
CA PHE A 175 -21.04 30.44 -22.32
C PHE A 175 -21.92 30.75 -23.52
N THR A 176 -23.24 30.74 -23.29
CA THR A 176 -24.17 31.32 -24.27
C THR A 176 -23.95 32.83 -24.36
N GLU A 177 -24.38 33.47 -25.43
CA GLU A 177 -24.26 34.93 -25.58
C GLU A 177 -24.89 35.68 -24.38
N GLU A 178 -26.03 35.21 -23.88
CA GLU A 178 -26.68 35.76 -22.68
C GLU A 178 -25.84 35.56 -21.41
N GLU A 179 -25.30 34.35 -21.20
CA GLU A 179 -24.42 34.06 -20.06
C GLU A 179 -23.12 34.88 -20.14
N LEU A 180 -22.55 35.01 -21.33
CA LEU A 180 -21.32 35.76 -21.57
C LEU A 180 -21.55 37.25 -21.32
N LYS A 181 -22.65 37.81 -21.84
CA LYS A 181 -23.06 39.18 -21.56
C LYS A 181 -23.31 39.42 -20.08
N ALA A 182 -24.03 38.52 -19.40
CA ALA A 182 -24.26 38.61 -17.96
C ALA A 182 -22.95 38.54 -17.16
N TYR A 183 -22.02 37.67 -17.56
CA TYR A 183 -20.69 37.60 -16.96
C TYR A 183 -19.89 38.89 -17.18
N CYS A 184 -19.85 39.40 -18.41
CA CYS A 184 -19.14 40.63 -18.75
C CYS A 184 -19.68 41.83 -17.95
N LEU A 185 -21.01 41.98 -17.87
CA LEU A 185 -21.66 43.05 -17.09
C LEU A 185 -21.44 42.89 -15.58
N MET A 186 -21.36 41.66 -15.08
CA MET A 186 -21.04 41.37 -13.66
C MET A 186 -19.59 41.77 -13.32
N MET A 187 -18.68 41.61 -14.27
CA MET A 187 -17.27 41.97 -14.14
C MET A 187 -17.06 43.48 -14.31
N LYS A 188 -17.62 44.08 -15.37
CA LYS A 188 -17.51 45.50 -15.74
C LYS A 188 -18.88 46.05 -16.16
N SER A 189 -19.46 46.94 -15.36
CA SER A 189 -20.81 47.48 -15.57
C SER A 189 -20.95 48.31 -16.85
N ASP A 190 -19.87 48.97 -17.29
CA ASP A 190 -19.91 49.99 -18.34
C ASP A 190 -19.35 49.48 -19.69
N ILE A 191 -19.48 48.18 -19.96
CA ILE A 191 -18.98 47.58 -21.20
C ILE A 191 -19.85 47.97 -22.41
N SER A 192 -19.22 48.36 -23.52
CA SER A 192 -19.94 48.77 -24.73
C SER A 192 -20.57 47.55 -25.44
N ASN A 193 -21.69 47.76 -26.14
CA ASN A 193 -22.29 46.70 -26.96
C ASN A 193 -21.34 46.21 -28.07
N GLN A 194 -20.51 47.10 -28.62
CA GLN A 194 -19.51 46.72 -29.63
C GLN A 194 -18.43 45.79 -29.06
N ASP A 195 -17.97 46.05 -27.83
CA ASP A 195 -17.01 45.17 -27.16
C ASP A 195 -17.63 43.83 -26.76
N LEU A 196 -18.89 43.82 -26.33
CA LEU A 196 -19.63 42.58 -26.06
C LEU A 196 -19.77 41.70 -27.31
N THR A 197 -20.12 42.28 -28.46
CA THR A 197 -20.19 41.56 -29.73
C THR A 197 -18.83 40.96 -30.09
N LYS A 198 -17.75 41.75 -29.99
CA LYS A 198 -16.39 41.26 -30.23
C LYS A 198 -16.01 40.14 -29.27
N ILE A 199 -16.23 40.29 -27.96
CA ILE A 199 -15.93 39.23 -26.98
C ILE A 199 -16.69 37.95 -27.34
N ASN A 200 -17.96 38.05 -27.73
CA ASN A 200 -18.74 36.89 -28.15
C ASN A 200 -18.13 36.20 -29.38
N GLU A 201 -17.78 36.98 -30.41
CA GLU A 201 -17.16 36.49 -31.65
C GLU A 201 -15.78 35.84 -31.42
N TYR A 202 -14.91 36.47 -30.62
CA TYR A 202 -13.54 35.98 -30.40
C TYR A 202 -13.45 34.83 -29.41
N THR A 203 -14.31 34.83 -28.39
CA THR A 203 -14.23 33.83 -27.33
C THR A 203 -14.99 32.57 -27.69
N ASP A 204 -16.03 32.68 -28.52
CA ASP A 204 -16.93 31.58 -28.83
C ASP A 204 -17.38 30.85 -27.54
N GLY A 205 -17.70 31.64 -26.51
CA GLY A 205 -18.14 31.17 -25.19
C GLY A 205 -17.03 30.59 -24.29
N TRP A 206 -15.75 30.70 -24.65
CA TRP A 206 -14.62 30.25 -23.84
C TRP A 206 -14.33 31.23 -22.68
N ILE A 207 -14.73 30.84 -21.46
CA ILE A 207 -14.71 31.74 -20.30
C ILE A 207 -13.34 32.27 -19.90
N SER A 208 -12.28 31.45 -19.98
CA SER A 208 -10.93 31.97 -19.70
C SER A 208 -10.53 33.03 -20.71
N LEU A 209 -10.78 32.83 -22.00
CA LEU A 209 -10.49 33.84 -23.02
C LEU A 209 -11.37 35.10 -22.85
N ALA A 210 -12.64 34.93 -22.49
CA ALA A 210 -13.54 36.06 -22.21
C ALA A 210 -13.05 36.90 -21.03
N TYR A 211 -12.68 36.25 -19.92
CA TYR A 211 -12.08 36.93 -18.78
C TYR A 211 -10.79 37.67 -19.17
N MET A 212 -9.95 37.06 -20.01
CA MET A 212 -8.70 37.67 -20.49
C MET A 212 -8.96 38.90 -21.36
N ILE A 213 -9.93 38.86 -22.27
CA ILE A 213 -10.31 40.02 -23.09
C ILE A 213 -10.94 41.13 -22.22
N LEU A 214 -11.75 40.77 -21.21
CA LEU A 214 -12.28 41.76 -20.26
C LEU A 214 -11.17 42.49 -19.50
N LEU A 215 -10.16 41.76 -19.02
CA LEU A 215 -8.97 42.35 -18.41
C LEU A 215 -8.18 43.22 -19.42
N ALA A 216 -8.07 42.79 -20.68
CA ALA A 216 -7.42 43.56 -21.74
C ALA A 216 -8.13 44.91 -21.97
N LEU A 217 -9.47 44.89 -22.03
CA LEU A 217 -10.31 46.08 -22.20
C LEU A 217 -10.26 47.04 -21.01
N GLU A 218 -10.12 46.54 -19.78
CA GLU A 218 -9.86 47.40 -18.61
C GLU A 218 -8.51 48.13 -18.72
N LYS A 219 -7.54 47.53 -19.41
CA LYS A 219 -6.21 48.11 -19.67
C LYS A 219 -6.14 48.92 -20.97
N GLY A 220 -7.27 49.12 -21.66
CA GLY A 220 -7.33 49.88 -22.91
C GLY A 220 -6.75 49.17 -24.14
N ILE A 221 -6.57 47.85 -24.07
CA ILE A 221 -6.06 47.04 -25.19
C ILE A 221 -7.24 46.67 -26.11
N PRO A 222 -7.20 47.02 -27.42
CA PRO A 222 -8.27 46.70 -28.35
C PRO A 222 -8.34 45.20 -28.69
N VAL A 223 -9.56 44.69 -28.92
CA VAL A 223 -9.80 43.29 -29.29
C VAL A 223 -9.47 43.06 -30.78
N GLY A 224 -8.67 42.03 -31.13
CA GLY A 224 -8.20 41.79 -32.52
C GLY A 224 -7.91 40.33 -32.91
N MET A 225 -8.01 40.05 -34.24
CA MET A 225 -8.13 38.71 -34.88
C MET A 225 -6.96 37.73 -34.80
N ASN A 226 -5.75 38.13 -34.39
CA ASN A 226 -4.55 37.29 -34.53
C ASN A 226 -3.84 36.92 -33.21
N SER A 227 -4.46 37.13 -32.05
CA SER A 227 -3.80 36.86 -30.75
C SER A 227 -4.11 35.45 -30.23
N THR A 228 -3.06 34.64 -30.00
CA THR A 228 -3.20 33.31 -29.39
C THR A 228 -3.46 33.41 -27.87
N ILE A 229 -3.81 32.29 -27.24
CA ILE A 229 -3.99 32.18 -25.79
C ILE A 229 -2.74 32.62 -25.05
N ASP A 230 -1.59 32.13 -25.52
CA ASP A 230 -0.30 32.44 -24.92
C ASP A 230 0.02 33.93 -25.10
N ASP A 231 -0.29 34.53 -26.27
CA ASP A 231 -0.14 35.97 -26.49
C ASP A 231 -1.04 36.79 -25.56
N LEU A 232 -2.23 36.29 -25.23
CA LEU A 232 -3.14 36.98 -24.32
C LEU A 232 -2.72 36.81 -22.86
N VAL A 233 -2.32 35.61 -22.42
CA VAL A 233 -1.71 35.39 -21.09
C VAL A 233 -0.47 36.24 -20.93
N GLU A 234 0.35 36.29 -21.98
CA GLU A 234 1.55 37.11 -22.04
C GLU A 234 1.21 38.60 -21.92
N ASN A 235 0.38 39.16 -22.80
CA ASN A 235 0.19 40.61 -22.87
C ASN A 235 -0.74 41.17 -21.80
N THR A 236 -1.73 40.40 -21.32
CA THR A 236 -2.76 40.93 -20.40
C THR A 236 -2.47 40.62 -18.93
N LEU A 237 -1.83 39.49 -18.62
CA LEU A 237 -1.47 39.09 -17.26
C LEU A 237 0.02 39.23 -17.04
N PHE A 238 0.82 38.44 -17.74
CA PHE A 238 2.25 38.29 -17.44
C PHE A 238 3.01 39.61 -17.61
N ASN A 239 2.92 40.25 -18.77
CA ASN A 239 3.60 41.51 -19.10
C ASN A 239 3.06 42.70 -18.29
N SER A 240 1.85 42.58 -17.73
CA SER A 240 1.30 43.63 -16.87
C SER A 240 1.89 43.64 -15.45
N TYR A 241 2.52 42.53 -15.05
CA TYR A 241 3.26 42.47 -13.80
C TYR A 241 4.66 43.04 -14.00
N GLY A 242 5.17 43.72 -12.96
CA GLY A 242 6.58 44.09 -12.91
C GLY A 242 7.48 42.85 -12.99
N GLN A 243 8.72 43.06 -13.43
CA GLN A 243 9.68 41.98 -13.68
C GLN A 243 9.89 41.07 -12.46
N ASP A 244 9.79 41.61 -11.25
CA ASP A 244 9.93 40.89 -9.99
C ASP A 244 8.82 39.83 -9.81
N VAL A 245 7.56 40.21 -10.06
CA VAL A 245 6.40 39.32 -9.94
C VAL A 245 6.38 38.28 -11.07
N GLN A 246 6.75 38.67 -12.30
CA GLN A 246 6.93 37.72 -13.39
C GLN A 246 7.96 36.64 -13.04
N ASN A 247 9.12 37.06 -12.54
CA ASN A 247 10.19 36.17 -12.10
C ASN A 247 9.76 35.30 -10.91
N PHE A 248 8.94 35.81 -10.01
CA PHE A 248 8.38 35.08 -8.88
C PHE A 248 7.45 33.96 -9.35
N LEU A 249 6.50 34.26 -10.24
CA LEU A 249 5.57 33.29 -10.81
C LEU A 249 6.28 32.17 -11.58
N LEU A 250 7.26 32.51 -12.41
CA LEU A 250 8.08 31.53 -13.12
C LEU A 250 8.87 30.62 -12.16
N GLN A 251 9.34 31.14 -11.02
CA GLN A 251 10.05 30.30 -10.05
C GLN A 251 9.12 29.34 -9.31
N LEU A 252 7.87 29.74 -9.06
CA LEU A 252 6.88 28.90 -8.37
C LEU A 252 6.27 27.82 -9.26
N SER A 253 6.32 27.97 -10.59
CA SER A 253 5.69 27.01 -11.52
C SER A 253 6.34 25.62 -11.54
N ILE A 254 7.48 25.44 -10.86
CA ILE A 254 8.10 24.13 -10.61
C ILE A 254 7.33 23.30 -9.57
N MET A 255 6.42 23.92 -8.81
CA MET A 255 5.55 23.27 -7.83
C MET A 255 4.10 23.26 -8.30
N ASN A 256 3.34 22.24 -7.94
CA ASN A 256 1.90 22.17 -8.22
C ASN A 256 1.06 22.89 -7.15
N SER A 257 1.48 22.80 -5.88
CA SER A 257 0.95 23.57 -4.75
C SER A 257 2.10 23.97 -3.82
N PHE A 258 1.89 25.02 -3.03
CA PHE A 258 2.90 25.50 -2.08
C PHE A 258 2.29 26.33 -0.95
N THR A 259 2.94 26.31 0.20
CA THR A 259 2.68 27.25 1.29
C THR A 259 3.42 28.57 1.05
N SER A 260 3.00 29.65 1.74
CA SER A 260 3.74 30.93 1.65
C SER A 260 5.20 30.78 2.11
N LYS A 261 5.45 29.98 3.16
CA LYS A 261 6.81 29.72 3.65
C LYS A 261 7.69 29.00 2.62
N GLN A 262 7.13 28.03 1.90
CA GLN A 262 7.82 27.36 0.80
C GLN A 262 8.12 28.33 -0.35
N ALA A 263 7.13 29.14 -0.75
CA ALA A 263 7.32 30.15 -1.78
C ALA A 263 8.47 31.10 -1.44
N PHE A 264 8.51 31.59 -0.20
CA PHE A 264 9.59 32.45 0.29
C PHE A 264 10.95 31.75 0.24
N TYR A 265 11.04 30.53 0.77
CA TYR A 265 12.30 29.78 0.83
C TYR A 265 12.90 29.53 -0.56
N ILE A 266 12.06 29.15 -1.52
CA ILE A 266 12.51 28.79 -2.87
C ILE A 266 12.87 30.02 -3.69
N THR A 267 12.02 31.06 -3.65
CA THR A 267 12.21 32.26 -4.47
C THR A 267 13.19 33.26 -3.86
N LYS A 268 13.33 33.25 -2.53
CA LYS A 268 14.02 34.27 -1.72
C LYS A 268 13.47 35.69 -1.90
N GLU A 269 12.21 35.79 -2.30
CA GLU A 269 11.55 37.08 -2.49
C GLU A 269 11.03 37.60 -1.15
N GLU A 270 11.64 38.66 -0.61
CA GLU A 270 11.27 39.25 0.69
C GLU A 270 9.81 39.71 0.74
N LYS A 271 9.25 40.10 -0.42
CA LYS A 271 7.86 40.52 -0.54
C LYS A 271 6.90 39.37 -0.84
N THR A 272 7.27 38.11 -0.58
CA THR A 272 6.47 36.91 -0.90
C THR A 272 5.02 37.04 -0.43
N ASP A 273 4.77 37.37 0.84
CA ASP A 273 3.42 37.49 1.38
C ASP A 273 2.63 38.65 0.75
N GLU A 274 3.29 39.76 0.44
CA GLU A 274 2.68 40.92 -0.21
C GLU A 274 2.30 40.59 -1.65
N ILE A 275 3.20 39.94 -2.40
CA ILE A 275 2.98 39.50 -3.78
C ILE A 275 1.85 38.48 -3.83
N LEU A 276 1.85 37.46 -2.96
CA LEU A 276 0.78 36.46 -2.91
C LEU A 276 -0.59 37.08 -2.54
N LYS A 277 -0.62 38.02 -1.59
CA LYS A 277 -1.85 38.76 -1.25
C LYS A 277 -2.32 39.64 -2.40
N LYS A 278 -1.40 40.31 -3.10
CA LYS A 278 -1.70 41.14 -4.28
C LYS A 278 -2.25 40.29 -5.42
N LEU A 279 -1.57 39.21 -5.79
CA LEU A 279 -2.00 38.26 -6.81
C LEU A 279 -3.38 37.65 -6.49
N ARG A 280 -3.63 37.34 -5.22
CA ARG A 280 -4.96 36.89 -4.76
C ARG A 280 -6.02 37.98 -4.89
N LYS A 281 -5.71 39.23 -4.56
CA LYS A 281 -6.65 40.37 -4.66
C LYS A 281 -6.96 40.74 -6.11
N GLU A 282 -5.98 40.64 -7.00
CA GLU A 282 -6.09 40.95 -8.43
C GLU A 282 -6.66 39.79 -9.26
N ASN A 283 -7.11 38.69 -8.62
CA ASN A 283 -7.62 37.47 -9.29
C ASN A 283 -6.65 36.95 -10.37
N ALA A 284 -5.35 36.94 -10.05
CA ALA A 284 -4.23 36.62 -10.94
C ALA A 284 -4.11 35.11 -11.27
N PHE A 285 -5.22 34.38 -11.35
CA PHE A 285 -5.21 32.93 -11.57
C PHE A 285 -4.44 32.13 -10.48
N ILE A 286 -4.31 32.71 -9.28
CA ILE A 286 -3.76 32.04 -8.10
C ILE A 286 -4.83 32.04 -7.01
N PHE A 287 -5.08 30.88 -6.43
CA PHE A 287 -6.07 30.72 -5.37
C PHE A 287 -5.45 30.07 -4.13
N TYR A 288 -6.06 30.37 -3.00
CA TYR A 288 -5.68 29.82 -1.69
C TYR A 288 -6.73 28.82 -1.25
N ASP A 289 -6.30 27.61 -0.94
CA ASP A 289 -7.11 26.51 -0.44
C ASP A 289 -7.10 26.51 1.09
N GLU A 290 -8.23 26.89 1.71
CA GLU A 290 -8.32 26.99 3.17
C GLU A 290 -8.25 25.63 3.87
N ALA A 291 -8.61 24.54 3.19
CA ALA A 291 -8.59 23.20 3.78
C ALA A 291 -7.16 22.65 3.89
N SER A 292 -6.36 22.82 2.84
CA SER A 292 -4.96 22.38 2.82
C SER A 292 -3.98 23.46 3.28
N GLN A 293 -4.42 24.71 3.44
CA GLN A 293 -3.60 25.88 3.77
C GLN A 293 -2.51 26.19 2.72
N GLU A 294 -2.78 25.88 1.45
CA GLU A 294 -1.83 26.01 0.33
C GLU A 294 -2.34 26.96 -0.77
N TYR A 295 -1.39 27.53 -1.51
CA TYR A 295 -1.65 28.23 -2.77
C TYR A 295 -1.56 27.25 -3.95
N LYS A 296 -2.42 27.48 -4.94
CA LYS A 296 -2.45 26.74 -6.20
C LYS A 296 -2.51 27.73 -7.37
N ILE A 297 -1.65 27.52 -8.37
CA ILE A 297 -1.66 28.26 -9.62
C ILE A 297 -2.63 27.55 -10.56
N HIS A 298 -3.55 28.29 -11.18
CA HIS A 298 -4.48 27.72 -12.14
C HIS A 298 -3.74 27.13 -13.34
N ASN A 299 -4.18 25.96 -13.81
CA ASN A 299 -3.46 25.17 -14.82
C ASN A 299 -3.12 25.94 -16.10
N VAL A 300 -4.00 26.83 -16.59
CA VAL A 300 -3.71 27.68 -17.77
C VAL A 300 -2.47 28.55 -17.54
N LEU A 301 -2.38 29.20 -16.38
CA LEU A 301 -1.23 30.02 -16.03
C LEU A 301 0.00 29.14 -15.72
N LEU A 302 -0.19 28.02 -15.03
CA LEU A 302 0.91 27.11 -14.68
C LEU A 302 1.58 26.51 -15.92
N ASP A 303 0.79 26.07 -16.90
CA ASP A 303 1.28 25.53 -18.16
C ASP A 303 1.98 26.61 -19.00
N PHE A 304 1.38 27.81 -19.13
CA PHE A 304 2.04 28.96 -19.76
C PHE A 304 3.37 29.30 -19.11
N LEU A 305 3.42 29.36 -17.78
CA LEU A 305 4.65 29.64 -17.02
C LEU A 305 5.70 28.55 -17.24
N ARG A 306 5.31 27.27 -17.36
CA ARG A 306 6.20 26.14 -17.65
C ARG A 306 6.74 26.16 -19.07
N ILE A 307 5.94 26.55 -20.05
CA ILE A 307 6.37 26.75 -21.46
C ILE A 307 7.32 27.95 -21.54
N LYS A 308 6.95 29.06 -20.90
CA LYS A 308 7.75 30.29 -20.83
C LYS A 308 8.94 30.18 -19.87
N LEU A 309 9.10 29.06 -19.19
CA LEU A 309 10.19 28.77 -18.26
C LEU A 309 11.53 28.64 -19.01
N ASN A 310 12.02 29.74 -19.56
CA ASN A 310 13.28 29.81 -20.28
C ASN A 310 14.41 30.20 -19.32
N PHE A 311 14.42 29.60 -18.13
CA PHE A 311 15.52 29.84 -17.19
C PHE A 311 16.80 29.25 -17.76
N ARG A 312 17.90 30.01 -17.60
CA ARG A 312 19.24 29.43 -17.77
C ARG A 312 19.29 28.14 -16.92
N PRO A 313 19.78 27.00 -17.47
CA PRO A 313 19.78 25.72 -16.75
C PRO A 313 20.32 25.80 -15.32
N LYS A 314 21.28 26.70 -15.07
CA LYS A 314 21.82 27.00 -13.72
C LYS A 314 20.75 27.48 -12.72
N LYS A 315 19.85 28.38 -13.12
CA LYS A 315 18.81 28.94 -12.23
C LYS A 315 17.73 27.91 -11.94
N LEU A 316 17.33 27.12 -12.93
CA LEU A 316 16.38 26.02 -12.72
C LEU A 316 16.93 24.97 -11.76
N LYS A 317 18.21 24.58 -11.93
CA LYS A 317 18.90 23.67 -11.01
C LYS A 317 18.93 24.20 -9.57
N GLU A 318 19.12 25.50 -9.41
CA GLU A 318 19.14 26.14 -8.09
C GLU A 318 17.77 26.10 -7.39
N LEU A 319 16.66 26.24 -8.13
CA LEU A 319 15.33 26.16 -7.54
C LEU A 319 14.99 24.75 -7.06
N TYR A 320 15.25 23.73 -7.89
CA TYR A 320 15.08 22.33 -7.49
C TYR A 320 16.03 21.94 -6.35
N ARG A 321 17.24 22.51 -6.29
CA ARG A 321 18.13 22.33 -5.14
C ARG A 321 17.48 22.87 -3.86
N ARG A 322 16.94 24.10 -3.88
CA ARG A 322 16.24 24.68 -2.72
C ARG A 322 15.03 23.84 -2.31
N LEU A 323 14.28 23.29 -3.27
CA LEU A 323 13.22 22.34 -2.96
C LEU A 323 13.77 21.09 -2.24
N GLY A 324 14.84 20.51 -2.76
CA GLY A 324 15.54 19.41 -2.10
C GLY A 324 15.93 19.75 -0.66
N GLU A 325 16.61 20.89 -0.45
CA GLU A 325 17.02 21.33 0.89
C GLU A 325 15.84 21.58 1.83
N TRP A 326 14.75 22.19 1.34
CA TRP A 326 13.53 22.40 2.13
C TRP A 326 12.99 21.08 2.68
N TYR A 327 12.89 20.05 1.83
CA TYR A 327 12.39 18.74 2.26
C TYR A 327 13.40 17.98 3.14
N LEU A 328 14.71 18.20 2.96
CA LEU A 328 15.74 17.68 3.88
C LEU A 328 15.60 18.29 5.28
N GLU A 329 15.35 19.60 5.40
CA GLU A 329 15.11 20.28 6.68
C GLU A 329 13.86 19.72 7.40
N LYS A 330 12.88 19.22 6.65
CA LYS A 330 11.67 18.57 7.17
C LYS A 330 11.82 17.07 7.45
N LYS A 331 13.00 16.48 7.16
CA LYS A 331 13.26 15.04 7.23
C LYS A 331 12.40 14.19 6.28
N GLU A 332 11.89 14.81 5.22
CA GLU A 332 11.15 14.13 4.15
C GLU A 332 12.13 13.66 3.06
N PHE A 333 12.97 12.68 3.41
CA PHE A 333 14.12 12.27 2.61
C PHE A 333 13.76 11.78 1.21
N GLN A 334 12.69 10.99 1.07
CA GLN A 334 12.27 10.42 -0.21
C GLN A 334 12.01 11.54 -1.25
N THR A 335 11.15 12.50 -0.88
CA THR A 335 10.81 13.68 -1.69
C THR A 335 12.03 14.54 -1.99
N ALA A 336 12.85 14.80 -0.96
CA ALA A 336 14.05 15.62 -1.10
C ALA A 336 15.05 15.05 -2.11
N LEU A 337 15.38 13.76 -1.99
CA LEU A 337 16.33 13.10 -2.89
C LEU A 337 15.77 12.99 -4.31
N GLY A 338 14.45 12.87 -4.47
CA GLY A 338 13.77 12.96 -5.77
C GLY A 338 14.08 14.27 -6.50
N TYR A 339 13.92 15.42 -5.84
CA TYR A 339 14.24 16.73 -6.44
C TYR A 339 15.73 16.90 -6.75
N LEU A 340 16.61 16.41 -5.88
CA LEU A 340 18.07 16.44 -6.12
C LEU A 340 18.46 15.55 -7.30
N ASN A 341 17.78 14.42 -7.50
CA ASN A 341 18.03 13.51 -8.62
C ASN A 341 17.61 14.13 -9.96
N ILE A 342 16.50 14.87 -10.02
CA ILE A 342 16.05 15.60 -11.23
C ILE A 342 17.15 16.51 -11.78
N ILE A 343 17.92 17.15 -10.90
CA ILE A 343 19.01 18.07 -11.31
C ILE A 343 20.38 17.38 -11.48
N GLY A 344 20.46 16.09 -11.16
CA GLY A 344 21.69 15.30 -11.15
C GLY A 344 22.70 15.74 -10.08
N ASP A 345 22.24 16.20 -8.91
CA ASP A 345 23.12 16.58 -7.79
C ASP A 345 23.54 15.35 -6.97
N GLU A 346 24.21 14.42 -7.65
CA GLU A 346 24.63 13.11 -7.13
C GLU A 346 25.48 13.27 -5.86
N LYS A 347 26.35 14.28 -5.83
CA LYS A 347 27.20 14.59 -4.68
C LYS A 347 26.38 14.92 -3.44
N ARG A 348 25.33 15.75 -3.57
CA ARG A 348 24.46 16.12 -2.45
C ARG A 348 23.67 14.92 -1.93
N ILE A 349 23.17 14.08 -2.84
CA ILE A 349 22.48 12.82 -2.51
C ILE A 349 23.41 11.89 -1.73
N LEU A 350 24.61 11.64 -2.26
CA LEU A 350 25.62 10.78 -1.61
C LEU A 350 26.03 11.31 -0.22
N LEU A 351 26.15 12.62 -0.05
CA LEU A 351 26.41 13.23 1.25
C LEU A 351 25.31 12.93 2.28
N GLU A 352 24.04 13.07 1.91
CA GLU A 352 22.92 12.78 2.81
C GLU A 352 22.80 11.27 3.09
N LEU A 353 22.98 10.42 2.08
CA LEU A 353 22.94 8.97 2.26
C LEU A 353 24.16 8.43 3.03
N ASN A 354 25.24 9.20 3.14
CA ASN A 354 26.43 8.78 3.90
C ASN A 354 26.34 9.17 5.37
N LYS A 355 25.37 10.01 5.77
CA LYS A 355 25.15 10.39 7.16
C LYS A 355 24.61 9.21 7.97
N PRO A 356 25.22 8.87 9.11
CA PRO A 356 24.76 7.80 9.98
C PRO A 356 23.31 7.97 10.45
N GLU A 357 22.88 9.21 10.68
CA GLU A 357 21.56 9.53 11.24
C GLU A 357 20.40 9.30 10.25
N ASN A 358 20.71 9.30 8.95
CA ASN A 358 19.73 9.15 7.87
C ASN A 358 19.56 7.67 7.49
N VAL A 359 19.11 6.86 8.44
CA VAL A 359 19.06 5.40 8.30
C VAL A 359 17.96 5.03 7.30
N CYS A 360 18.37 4.57 6.12
CA CYS A 360 17.47 4.01 5.14
C CYS A 360 18.19 2.96 4.29
N ASN A 361 17.62 1.75 4.27
CA ASN A 361 18.13 0.61 3.49
C ASN A 361 17.12 0.20 2.40
N GLU A 362 16.38 1.18 1.89
CA GLU A 362 15.41 1.01 0.82
C GLU A 362 15.66 2.02 -0.32
N PRO A 363 15.22 1.75 -1.55
CA PRO A 363 15.32 2.71 -2.64
C PRO A 363 14.46 3.97 -2.37
N LEU A 364 15.13 5.10 -2.10
CA LEU A 364 14.45 6.35 -1.70
C LEU A 364 13.91 7.21 -2.85
N PHE A 365 14.18 6.91 -4.12
CA PHE A 365 13.70 7.73 -5.23
C PHE A 365 13.77 6.97 -6.56
N GLU A 366 12.96 7.43 -7.53
CA GLU A 366 12.96 6.89 -8.88
C GLU A 366 14.33 7.08 -9.54
N GLY A 367 14.90 6.00 -10.07
CA GLY A 367 16.23 6.03 -10.68
C GLY A 367 17.39 5.88 -9.70
N HIS A 368 17.15 5.54 -8.42
CA HIS A 368 18.21 5.24 -7.43
C HIS A 368 19.30 4.30 -8.00
N PHE A 369 18.93 3.10 -8.46
CA PHE A 369 19.90 2.14 -9.02
C PHE A 369 20.61 2.67 -10.26
N LYS A 370 19.90 3.44 -11.10
CA LYS A 370 20.43 4.06 -12.32
C LYS A 370 21.45 5.16 -12.01
N MET A 371 21.26 5.90 -10.93
CA MET A 371 22.21 6.90 -10.46
C MET A 371 23.51 6.22 -10.01
N PHE A 372 23.43 5.25 -9.10
CA PHE A 372 24.60 4.54 -8.58
C PHE A 372 25.38 3.80 -9.68
N SER A 373 24.70 3.23 -10.69
CA SER A 373 25.39 2.54 -11.78
C SER A 373 26.16 3.46 -12.74
N ARG A 374 25.87 4.76 -12.75
CA ARG A 374 26.58 5.77 -13.57
C ARG A 374 27.80 6.37 -12.88
N ILE A 375 27.84 6.34 -11.55
CA ILE A 375 28.91 6.96 -10.76
C ILE A 375 30.12 6.01 -10.72
N PRO A 376 31.33 6.46 -11.07
CA PRO A 376 32.53 5.63 -10.96
C PRO A 376 32.77 5.16 -9.51
N GLU A 377 33.18 3.90 -9.33
CA GLU A 377 33.38 3.31 -7.99
C GLU A 377 34.36 4.11 -7.12
N GLU A 378 35.42 4.68 -7.71
CA GLU A 378 36.39 5.52 -7.00
C GLU A 378 35.75 6.76 -6.36
N GLN A 379 34.66 7.27 -6.93
CA GLN A 379 33.90 8.36 -6.31
C GLN A 379 32.98 7.86 -5.20
N LEU A 380 32.38 6.68 -5.37
CA LEU A 380 31.54 6.03 -4.35
C LEU A 380 32.35 5.66 -3.10
N TYR A 381 33.65 5.37 -3.22
CA TYR A 381 34.54 5.13 -2.08
C TYR A 381 34.69 6.34 -1.16
N LYS A 382 34.38 7.56 -1.62
CA LYS A 382 34.35 8.76 -0.75
C LYS A 382 33.08 8.82 0.11
N TYR A 383 32.07 8.03 -0.22
CA TYR A 383 30.77 7.96 0.46
C TYR A 383 30.43 6.49 0.80
N PRO A 384 31.28 5.82 1.60
CA PRO A 384 31.21 4.37 1.80
C PRO A 384 29.89 3.90 2.41
N ILE A 385 29.26 4.67 3.31
CA ILE A 385 27.99 4.30 3.92
C ILE A 385 26.85 4.38 2.90
N ALA A 386 26.82 5.44 2.08
CA ALA A 386 25.84 5.55 1.00
C ALA A 386 25.97 4.39 0.00
N TYR A 387 27.21 4.03 -0.33
CA TYR A 387 27.48 2.93 -1.24
C TYR A 387 27.11 1.57 -0.65
N LEU A 388 27.44 1.32 0.62
CA LEU A 388 27.05 0.09 1.31
C LEU A 388 25.53 -0.05 1.46
N ARG A 389 24.79 1.04 1.71
CA ARG A 389 23.32 1.05 1.70
C ARG A 389 22.77 0.66 0.33
N HIS A 390 23.32 1.22 -0.75
CA HIS A 390 22.96 0.82 -2.12
C HIS A 390 23.24 -0.66 -2.41
N ILE A 391 24.40 -1.17 -2.00
CA ILE A 391 24.72 -2.60 -2.15
C ILE A 391 23.74 -3.45 -1.34
N LEU A 392 23.40 -3.05 -0.11
CA LEU A 392 22.41 -3.74 0.70
C LEU A 392 21.03 -3.78 0.01
N CYS A 393 20.54 -2.66 -0.53
CA CYS A 393 19.30 -2.63 -1.32
C CYS A 393 19.35 -3.60 -2.51
N SER A 394 20.50 -3.67 -3.18
CA SER A 394 20.70 -4.56 -4.34
C SER A 394 20.62 -6.04 -3.91
N ILE A 395 21.29 -6.40 -2.80
CA ILE A 395 21.22 -7.75 -2.19
C ILE A 395 19.78 -8.09 -1.78
N MET A 396 19.09 -7.17 -1.11
CA MET A 396 17.72 -7.35 -0.61
C MET A 396 16.69 -7.51 -1.74
N SER A 397 16.91 -6.86 -2.89
CA SER A 397 16.10 -7.03 -4.10
C SER A 397 16.44 -8.27 -4.93
N GLY A 398 17.49 -9.02 -4.57
CA GLY A 398 17.97 -10.16 -5.34
C GLY A 398 18.70 -9.80 -6.64
N THR A 399 18.99 -8.52 -6.87
CA THR A 399 19.59 -8.05 -8.14
C THR A 399 21.13 -8.08 -8.08
N TYR A 400 21.76 -8.55 -9.17
CA TYR A 400 23.22 -8.51 -9.38
C TYR A 400 24.08 -9.06 -8.21
N MET A 401 23.67 -10.17 -7.58
CA MET A 401 24.36 -10.74 -6.40
C MET A 401 25.87 -10.96 -6.58
N LYS A 402 26.30 -11.48 -7.74
CA LYS A 402 27.73 -11.69 -8.05
C LYS A 402 28.51 -10.36 -8.10
N ASP A 403 27.90 -9.31 -8.65
CA ASP A 403 28.49 -7.98 -8.73
C ASP A 403 28.59 -7.36 -7.33
N CYS A 404 27.55 -7.50 -6.49
CA CYS A 404 27.54 -7.03 -5.11
C CYS A 404 28.71 -7.60 -4.28
N MET A 405 29.02 -8.89 -4.45
CA MET A 405 30.17 -9.52 -3.79
C MET A 405 31.48 -8.88 -4.18
N GLN A 406 31.71 -8.66 -5.48
CA GLN A 406 32.94 -8.02 -5.96
C GLN A 406 33.06 -6.57 -5.47
N ARG A 407 31.96 -5.80 -5.49
CA ARG A 407 31.93 -4.42 -4.99
C ARG A 407 32.31 -4.33 -3.52
N ILE A 408 31.76 -5.22 -2.69
CA ILE A 408 32.08 -5.31 -1.26
C ILE A 408 33.55 -5.64 -1.04
N GLU A 409 34.11 -6.61 -1.78
CA GLU A 409 35.51 -6.99 -1.63
C GLU A 409 36.46 -5.87 -2.05
N ARG A 410 36.16 -5.15 -3.13
CA ARG A 410 36.97 -4.00 -3.57
C ARG A 410 36.93 -2.86 -2.56
N LEU A 411 35.74 -2.53 -2.03
CA LEU A 411 35.59 -1.50 -0.98
C LEU A 411 36.33 -1.90 0.31
N GLN A 412 36.20 -3.16 0.73
CA GLN A 412 36.89 -3.69 1.91
C GLN A 412 38.41 -3.55 1.74
N ARG A 413 38.98 -4.05 0.64
CA ARG A 413 40.42 -3.97 0.36
C ARG A 413 40.91 -2.52 0.25
N PHE A 414 40.11 -1.64 -0.33
CA PHE A 414 40.44 -0.22 -0.42
C PHE A 414 40.64 0.38 0.98
N TYR A 415 39.70 0.16 1.90
CA TYR A 415 39.84 0.69 3.26
C TYR A 415 40.91 -0.02 4.08
N GLU A 416 41.04 -1.35 3.99
CA GLU A 416 42.08 -2.10 4.71
C GLU A 416 43.50 -1.65 4.37
N ASN A 417 43.75 -1.29 3.10
CA ASN A 417 45.07 -0.87 2.63
C ASN A 417 45.30 0.66 2.68
N ASN A 418 44.28 1.45 3.03
CA ASN A 418 44.39 2.90 3.02
C ASN A 418 44.88 3.44 4.37
N ASN A 419 46.20 3.63 4.46
CA ASN A 419 46.86 4.19 5.64
C ASN A 419 46.69 5.70 5.80
N ASN A 420 46.10 6.40 4.82
CA ASN A 420 45.87 7.85 4.89
C ASN A 420 44.55 8.21 5.59
N VAL A 421 43.75 7.22 5.99
CA VAL A 421 42.49 7.39 6.70
C VAL A 421 42.70 7.08 8.17
N ASP A 422 42.06 7.86 9.05
CA ASP A 422 42.07 7.59 10.49
C ASP A 422 41.70 6.13 10.80
N LYS A 423 42.43 5.51 11.72
CA LYS A 423 42.27 4.08 12.05
C LYS A 423 40.86 3.77 12.53
N GLU A 424 40.27 4.63 13.36
CA GLU A 424 38.94 4.41 13.90
C GLU A 424 37.87 4.47 12.80
N TYR A 425 37.96 5.46 11.91
CA TYR A 425 37.06 5.56 10.76
C TYR A 425 37.28 4.42 9.76
N ARG A 426 38.52 3.99 9.53
CA ARG A 426 38.80 2.81 8.68
C ARG A 426 38.18 1.54 9.27
N ASP A 427 38.45 1.26 10.54
CA ASP A 427 37.93 0.07 11.23
C ASP A 427 36.39 0.08 11.25
N ARG A 428 35.78 1.27 11.38
CA ARG A 428 34.34 1.50 11.18
C ARG A 428 33.86 1.04 9.81
N ILE A 429 34.43 1.57 8.72
CA ILE A 429 33.96 1.26 7.37
C ILE A 429 34.15 -0.23 7.05
N VAL A 430 35.26 -0.83 7.50
CA VAL A 430 35.47 -2.29 7.36
C VAL A 430 34.40 -3.06 8.13
N ALA A 431 34.04 -2.64 9.34
CA ALA A 431 32.97 -3.27 10.10
C ALA A 431 31.60 -3.17 9.42
N GLU A 432 31.22 -1.99 8.92
CA GLU A 432 29.96 -1.80 8.18
C GLU A 432 29.97 -2.63 6.89
N THR A 433 31.12 -2.75 6.23
CA THR A 433 31.29 -3.61 5.04
C THR A 433 31.05 -5.08 5.39
N LEU A 434 31.57 -5.56 6.52
CA LEU A 434 31.32 -6.91 7.02
C LEU A 434 29.84 -7.13 7.37
N ILE A 435 29.16 -6.12 7.94
CA ILE A 435 27.73 -6.17 8.25
C ILE A 435 26.90 -6.38 6.99
N VAL A 436 27.19 -5.66 5.90
CA VAL A 436 26.51 -5.88 4.61
C VAL A 436 26.92 -7.21 3.97
N LYS A 437 28.21 -7.58 4.04
CA LYS A 437 28.75 -8.85 3.52
C LYS A 437 28.06 -10.07 4.13
N LYS A 438 27.61 -9.98 5.38
CA LYS A 438 26.84 -11.02 6.06
C LYS A 438 25.62 -11.50 5.24
N PHE A 439 24.97 -10.61 4.51
CA PHE A 439 23.80 -10.95 3.70
C PHE A 439 24.13 -11.67 2.39
N LEU A 440 25.39 -11.67 1.94
CA LEU A 440 25.84 -12.45 0.78
C LEU A 440 26.08 -13.93 1.10
N VAL A 441 26.29 -14.26 2.39
CA VAL A 441 26.40 -15.64 2.87
C VAL A 441 25.10 -16.12 3.54
N PHE A 442 24.03 -15.33 3.41
CA PHE A 442 22.71 -15.74 3.83
C PHE A 442 22.30 -17.00 3.04
N ASN A 443 21.72 -18.01 3.66
CA ASN A 443 21.20 -18.14 5.04
C ASN A 443 22.07 -19.02 5.97
N ASP A 444 23.38 -19.11 5.72
CA ASP A 444 24.33 -19.89 6.55
C ASP A 444 24.66 -19.19 7.87
N LEU A 445 23.90 -19.50 8.93
CA LEU A 445 24.06 -18.84 10.24
C LEU A 445 25.46 -18.93 10.83
N GLU A 446 26.18 -20.04 10.61
CA GLU A 446 27.55 -20.19 11.14
C GLU A 446 28.49 -19.19 10.48
N LYS A 447 28.48 -19.12 9.14
CA LYS A 447 29.29 -18.14 8.40
C LYS A 447 28.86 -16.70 8.73
N MET A 448 27.55 -16.45 8.84
CA MET A 448 27.03 -15.14 9.24
C MET A 448 27.53 -14.72 10.63
N CYS A 449 27.57 -15.64 11.60
CA CYS A 449 28.07 -15.37 12.95
C CYS A 449 29.58 -15.06 12.95
N VAL A 450 30.38 -15.83 12.22
CA VAL A 450 31.84 -15.58 12.08
C VAL A 450 32.12 -14.18 11.52
N ILE A 451 31.36 -13.75 10.51
CA ILE A 451 31.48 -12.40 9.95
C ILE A 451 31.02 -11.34 10.98
N SER A 452 29.92 -11.61 11.68
CA SER A 452 29.36 -10.70 12.69
C SER A 452 30.31 -10.48 13.87
N ASP A 453 31.03 -11.52 14.31
CA ASP A 453 32.01 -11.41 15.39
C ASP A 453 33.21 -10.53 14.99
N LYS A 454 33.67 -10.64 13.74
CA LYS A 454 34.72 -9.76 13.19
C LYS A 454 34.24 -8.31 13.09
N ALA A 455 33.00 -8.09 12.63
CA ALA A 455 32.43 -6.75 12.60
C ALA A 455 32.33 -6.15 14.02
N ARG A 456 31.84 -6.93 14.97
CA ARG A 456 31.68 -6.53 16.37
C ARG A 456 33.00 -6.16 17.05
N SER A 457 34.08 -6.91 16.78
CA SER A 457 35.40 -6.59 17.34
C SER A 457 35.94 -5.26 16.83
N LEU A 458 35.72 -4.95 15.55
CA LEU A 458 36.10 -3.68 14.94
C LEU A 458 35.25 -2.49 15.43
N LEU A 459 33.98 -2.72 15.74
CA LEU A 459 33.09 -1.68 16.26
C LEU A 459 33.37 -1.27 17.71
N GLN A 460 34.08 -2.10 18.48
CA GLN A 460 34.49 -1.82 19.86
C GLN A 460 33.33 -1.36 20.76
N GLY A 461 32.16 -1.98 20.62
CA GLY A 461 30.96 -1.69 21.42
C GLY A 461 30.07 -0.57 20.87
N LYS A 462 30.45 0.10 19.77
CA LYS A 462 29.61 1.07 19.08
C LYS A 462 28.56 0.37 18.20
N GLN A 463 27.46 1.07 17.96
CA GLN A 463 26.37 0.58 17.10
C GLN A 463 26.69 0.76 15.61
N SER A 464 26.08 -0.06 14.75
CA SER A 464 26.19 0.07 13.28
C SER A 464 25.52 1.34 12.76
N TYR A 465 26.00 1.87 11.63
CA TYR A 465 25.36 2.96 10.88
C TYR A 465 24.34 2.48 9.84
N ILE A 466 24.38 1.19 9.52
CA ILE A 466 23.57 0.59 8.45
C ILE A 466 22.47 -0.27 9.04
N MET A 467 22.79 -1.12 10.02
CA MET A 467 21.86 -2.08 10.58
C MET A 467 21.43 -1.68 11.99
N LEU A 468 20.24 -1.10 12.11
CA LEU A 468 19.65 -0.58 13.33
C LEU A 468 18.24 -1.15 13.57
N ARG A 469 17.61 -0.74 14.68
CA ARG A 469 16.33 -1.30 15.16
C ARG A 469 15.16 -1.06 14.21
N GLU A 470 15.25 -0.05 13.36
CA GLU A 470 14.23 0.33 12.37
C GLU A 470 14.21 -0.64 11.18
N ASN A 471 15.28 -1.42 10.99
CA ASN A 471 15.34 -2.38 9.91
C ASN A 471 14.49 -3.61 10.19
N GLU A 472 13.89 -4.11 9.13
CA GLU A 472 13.19 -5.39 9.12
C GLU A 472 14.18 -6.54 9.41
N PHE A 473 13.73 -7.58 10.14
CA PHE A 473 14.59 -8.64 10.67
C PHE A 473 14.26 -10.04 10.12
N THR A 474 12.99 -10.34 9.84
CA THR A 474 12.55 -11.68 9.41
C THR A 474 12.42 -11.80 7.90
N PHE A 475 12.97 -10.84 7.16
CA PHE A 475 12.91 -10.71 5.70
C PHE A 475 11.50 -10.79 5.13
N GLY A 476 10.50 -10.33 5.87
CA GLY A 476 9.09 -10.43 5.51
C GLY A 476 8.48 -11.83 5.63
N SER A 477 9.24 -12.84 6.08
CA SER A 477 8.72 -14.17 6.41
C SER A 477 7.99 -14.14 7.76
N PRO A 478 6.82 -14.80 7.89
CA PRO A 478 6.10 -14.92 9.16
C PRO A 478 6.70 -15.99 10.10
N HIS A 479 7.80 -16.64 9.69
CA HIS A 479 8.40 -17.77 10.39
C HIS A 479 9.93 -17.65 10.35
N LEU A 480 10.57 -17.44 11.50
CA LEU A 480 12.01 -17.20 11.62
C LEU A 480 12.86 -18.46 11.32
N ILE A 481 12.52 -19.61 11.90
CA ILE A 481 13.31 -20.84 11.68
C ILE A 481 13.18 -21.35 10.24
N TYR A 482 12.07 -21.06 9.54
CA TYR A 482 11.93 -21.33 8.09
C TYR A 482 13.09 -20.71 7.28
N ILE A 483 13.54 -19.53 7.69
CA ILE A 483 14.58 -18.75 7.01
C ILE A 483 15.94 -19.43 7.15
N TYR A 484 16.21 -20.11 8.27
CA TYR A 484 17.54 -20.60 8.64
C TYR A 484 17.68 -22.11 8.74
N PHE A 485 16.57 -22.86 8.70
CA PHE A 485 16.59 -24.32 8.71
C PHE A 485 16.87 -24.86 7.31
N ARG A 486 18.15 -25.15 7.07
CA ARG A 486 18.70 -25.47 5.74
C ARG A 486 19.00 -26.93 5.49
N ASP A 487 19.40 -27.64 6.53
CA ASP A 487 19.96 -28.98 6.43
C ASP A 487 19.22 -29.92 7.39
N GLU A 488 18.87 -31.10 6.90
CA GLU A 488 18.24 -32.18 7.68
C GLU A 488 19.09 -32.55 8.91
N GLY A 489 18.45 -32.72 10.07
CA GLY A 489 19.07 -33.06 11.35
C GLY A 489 19.74 -31.89 12.09
N THR A 490 19.60 -30.65 11.60
CA THR A 490 20.33 -29.48 12.13
C THR A 490 19.46 -28.48 12.89
N LEU A 491 18.15 -28.69 13.05
CA LEU A 491 17.24 -27.68 13.60
C LEU A 491 17.63 -27.26 15.03
N LYS A 492 18.00 -28.21 15.89
CA LYS A 492 18.51 -27.92 17.25
C LYS A 492 19.80 -27.10 17.24
N LYS A 493 20.69 -27.35 16.26
CA LYS A 493 21.94 -26.60 16.07
C LYS A 493 21.65 -25.16 15.66
N VAL A 494 20.74 -24.96 14.71
CA VAL A 494 20.24 -23.63 14.29
C VAL A 494 19.72 -22.85 15.48
N LEU A 495 18.86 -23.47 16.30
CA LEU A 495 18.31 -22.85 17.51
C LEU A 495 19.40 -22.43 18.51
N HIS A 496 20.38 -23.30 18.77
CA HIS A 496 21.49 -22.99 19.66
C HIS A 496 22.30 -21.79 19.15
N ILE A 497 22.54 -21.70 17.85
CA ILE A 497 23.25 -20.56 17.24
C ILE A 497 22.44 -19.27 17.40
N ILE A 498 21.12 -19.31 17.16
CA ILE A 498 20.23 -18.16 17.35
C ILE A 498 20.30 -17.65 18.79
N GLN A 499 20.09 -18.54 19.78
CA GLN A 499 20.09 -18.19 21.19
C GLN A 499 21.41 -17.58 21.68
N LYS A 500 22.53 -18.13 21.19
CA LYS A 500 23.87 -17.68 21.60
C LYS A 500 24.27 -16.36 20.95
N ASN A 501 24.02 -16.20 19.65
CA ASN A 501 24.62 -15.12 18.86
C ASN A 501 23.68 -13.93 18.62
N MET A 502 22.37 -14.14 18.55
CA MET A 502 21.46 -13.04 18.23
C MET A 502 21.34 -11.97 19.31
N PRO A 503 21.43 -12.27 20.63
CA PRO A 503 21.55 -11.23 21.64
C PRO A 503 22.79 -10.35 21.48
N LEU A 504 23.88 -10.87 20.88
CA LEU A 504 25.07 -10.08 20.56
C LEU A 504 24.82 -9.19 19.33
N HIS A 505 24.10 -9.70 18.32
CA HIS A 505 23.65 -8.91 17.18
C HIS A 505 22.80 -7.72 17.64
N SER A 506 21.76 -7.95 18.45
CA SER A 506 20.86 -6.88 18.91
C SER A 506 21.58 -5.75 19.68
N LYS A 507 22.68 -6.04 20.38
CA LYS A 507 23.49 -4.98 21.02
C LYS A 507 24.19 -4.08 20.01
N MET A 508 24.69 -4.66 18.92
CA MET A 508 25.41 -3.96 17.85
C MET A 508 24.47 -3.18 16.91
N SER A 509 23.20 -3.57 16.84
CA SER A 509 22.18 -3.01 15.94
C SER A 509 21.10 -2.20 16.65
N ASP A 510 21.44 -1.60 17.80
CA ASP A 510 20.54 -0.79 18.61
C ASP A 510 19.20 -1.46 19.03
N GLY A 511 19.15 -2.79 18.99
CA GLY A 511 17.99 -3.58 19.34
C GLY A 511 17.33 -4.31 18.16
N ASN A 512 17.88 -4.26 16.95
CA ASN A 512 17.35 -5.08 15.85
C ASN A 512 17.38 -6.58 16.21
N GLY A 513 16.29 -7.29 15.95
CA GLY A 513 16.10 -8.69 16.30
C GLY A 513 15.87 -8.98 17.79
N THR A 514 15.68 -7.96 18.63
CA THR A 514 15.44 -8.17 20.07
C THR A 514 14.22 -9.07 20.28
N GLY A 515 14.40 -10.21 20.95
CA GLY A 515 13.35 -11.20 21.20
C GLY A 515 13.37 -12.40 20.25
N CYS A 516 14.20 -12.37 19.20
CA CYS A 516 14.29 -13.47 18.23
C CYS A 516 14.78 -14.80 18.83
N GLU A 517 15.54 -14.77 19.93
CA GLU A 517 15.98 -15.97 20.64
C GLU A 517 14.83 -16.72 21.31
N TYR A 518 13.80 -15.98 21.73
CA TYR A 518 12.56 -16.58 22.23
C TYR A 518 11.62 -16.95 21.10
N LEU A 519 11.61 -16.17 20.01
CA LEU A 519 10.82 -16.52 18.82
C LEU A 519 11.28 -17.87 18.22
N GLY A 520 12.59 -18.05 18.05
CA GLY A 520 13.15 -19.30 17.55
C GLY A 520 12.81 -20.49 18.44
N LEU A 521 12.79 -20.31 19.77
CA LEU A 521 12.32 -21.33 20.71
C LEU A 521 10.83 -21.62 20.56
N ALA A 522 10.01 -20.57 20.43
CA ALA A 522 8.56 -20.70 20.32
C ALA A 522 8.17 -21.48 19.07
N GLU A 523 8.79 -21.13 17.94
CA GLU A 523 8.60 -21.81 16.65
C GLU A 523 9.12 -23.25 16.70
N TYR A 524 10.32 -23.48 17.22
CA TYR A 524 10.85 -24.84 17.40
C TYR A 524 9.94 -25.72 18.26
N SER A 525 9.49 -25.19 19.40
CA SER A 525 8.58 -25.89 20.30
C SER A 525 7.25 -26.21 19.63
N LEU A 526 6.68 -25.29 18.85
CA LEU A 526 5.46 -25.57 18.10
C LEU A 526 5.70 -26.66 17.04
N GLU A 527 6.71 -26.47 16.19
CA GLU A 527 7.04 -27.39 15.08
C GLU A 527 7.30 -28.83 15.56
N THR A 528 7.83 -29.01 16.77
CA THR A 528 8.14 -30.33 17.35
C THR A 528 7.08 -30.89 18.31
N GLY A 529 6.06 -30.08 18.63
CA GLY A 529 4.90 -30.49 19.43
C GLY A 529 5.04 -30.30 20.95
N ASP A 530 5.94 -29.44 21.41
CA ASP A 530 6.00 -28.92 22.79
C ASP A 530 5.13 -27.66 22.92
N PHE A 531 3.82 -27.88 23.01
CA PHE A 531 2.82 -26.80 22.95
C PHE A 531 2.86 -25.84 24.14
N GLU A 532 3.28 -26.29 25.32
CA GLU A 532 3.40 -25.44 26.51
C GLU A 532 4.61 -24.50 26.36
N ALA A 533 5.77 -25.03 25.95
CA ALA A 533 6.93 -24.19 25.69
C ALA A 533 6.70 -23.23 24.53
N ALA A 534 5.93 -23.62 23.51
CA ALA A 534 5.56 -22.76 22.39
C ALA A 534 4.81 -21.50 22.88
N GLU A 535 3.81 -21.66 23.76
CA GLU A 535 3.04 -20.54 24.32
C GLU A 535 3.92 -19.60 25.16
N ILE A 536 4.67 -20.17 26.11
CA ILE A 536 5.52 -19.41 27.02
C ILE A 536 6.57 -18.61 26.26
N ASN A 537 7.23 -19.23 25.28
CA ASN A 537 8.28 -18.57 24.51
C ASN A 537 7.73 -17.53 23.54
N SER A 538 6.53 -17.74 22.97
CA SER A 538 5.85 -16.71 22.17
C SER A 538 5.60 -15.44 22.98
N PHE A 539 5.06 -15.55 24.21
CA PHE A 539 4.87 -14.39 25.06
C PHE A 539 6.18 -13.71 25.45
N LYS A 540 7.23 -14.48 25.79
CA LYS A 540 8.57 -13.92 26.05
C LYS A 540 9.11 -13.16 24.84
N ALA A 541 8.95 -13.69 23.64
CA ALA A 541 9.35 -13.03 22.40
C ALA A 541 8.62 -11.69 22.22
N ILE A 542 7.29 -11.67 22.37
CA ILE A 542 6.46 -10.46 22.26
C ILE A 542 6.88 -9.40 23.28
N TYR A 543 6.96 -9.76 24.56
CA TYR A 543 7.31 -8.79 25.61
C TYR A 543 8.71 -8.22 25.42
N LYS A 544 9.67 -9.06 25.02
CA LYS A 544 11.03 -8.60 24.75
C LYS A 544 11.11 -7.73 23.51
N ALA A 545 10.45 -8.12 22.42
CA ALA A 545 10.39 -7.37 21.17
C ALA A 545 9.75 -6.00 21.34
N LYS A 546 8.71 -5.88 22.17
CA LYS A 546 8.06 -4.59 22.51
C LYS A 546 9.02 -3.59 23.14
N THR A 547 10.02 -4.03 23.90
CA THR A 547 11.02 -3.12 24.51
C THR A 547 11.88 -2.35 23.49
N LYS A 548 11.92 -2.84 22.25
CA LYS A 548 12.69 -2.27 21.12
C LYS A 548 11.86 -2.13 19.85
N THR A 549 10.53 -2.09 20.00
CA THR A 549 9.58 -1.87 18.88
C THR A 549 9.83 -2.77 17.67
N GLN A 550 10.17 -4.05 17.90
CA GLN A 550 10.51 -5.01 16.84
C GLN A 550 9.24 -5.63 16.24
N ALA A 551 8.62 -4.95 15.29
CA ALA A 551 7.33 -5.33 14.70
C ALA A 551 7.34 -6.72 14.06
N SER A 552 8.34 -7.04 13.23
CA SER A 552 8.47 -8.35 12.58
C SER A 552 8.49 -9.52 13.56
N ILE A 553 9.27 -9.40 14.64
CA ILE A 553 9.34 -10.43 15.70
C ILE A 553 7.99 -10.60 16.39
N ILE A 554 7.25 -9.51 16.64
CA ILE A 554 5.93 -9.56 17.28
C ILE A 554 4.93 -10.23 16.34
N ILE A 555 4.93 -9.90 15.05
CA ILE A 555 4.05 -10.52 14.03
C ILE A 555 4.30 -12.03 13.99
N CYS A 556 5.55 -12.48 13.88
CA CYS A 556 5.88 -13.92 13.85
C CYS A 556 5.51 -14.63 15.17
N ALA A 557 5.71 -13.99 16.32
CA ALA A 557 5.37 -14.57 17.62
C ALA A 557 3.85 -14.73 17.81
N TYR A 558 3.06 -13.77 17.32
CA TYR A 558 1.61 -13.91 17.27
C TYR A 558 1.16 -14.95 16.25
N PHE A 559 1.80 -15.03 15.08
CA PHE A 559 1.54 -16.10 14.10
C PHE A 559 1.72 -17.50 14.72
N ASN A 560 2.79 -17.69 15.49
CA ASN A 560 3.02 -18.93 16.26
C ASN A 560 1.89 -19.21 17.28
N LEU A 561 1.43 -18.19 18.02
CA LEU A 561 0.30 -18.33 18.96
C LEU A 561 -1.01 -18.67 18.26
N ILE A 562 -1.30 -18.07 17.12
CA ILE A 562 -2.52 -18.31 16.34
C ILE A 562 -2.54 -19.78 15.89
N ARG A 563 -1.43 -20.29 15.33
CA ARG A 563 -1.31 -21.71 14.95
C ARG A 563 -1.52 -22.65 16.14
N LEU A 564 -0.94 -22.31 17.30
CA LEU A 564 -1.15 -23.05 18.54
C LEU A 564 -2.62 -23.03 19.00
N TYR A 565 -3.28 -21.87 18.95
CA TYR A 565 -4.69 -21.72 19.32
C TYR A 565 -5.60 -22.56 18.44
N ILE A 566 -5.29 -22.68 17.14
CA ILE A 566 -6.03 -23.58 16.26
C ILE A 566 -5.89 -25.03 16.71
N PHE A 567 -4.67 -25.48 17.01
CA PHE A 567 -4.44 -26.82 17.55
C PHE A 567 -5.19 -27.08 18.88
N GLN A 568 -5.28 -26.06 19.75
CA GLN A 568 -6.02 -26.11 21.01
C GLN A 568 -7.55 -26.00 20.85
N GLY A 569 -8.07 -25.74 19.64
CA GLY A 569 -9.49 -25.54 19.38
C GLY A 569 -10.02 -24.14 19.76
N LYS A 570 -9.13 -23.18 20.01
CA LYS A 570 -9.42 -21.77 20.32
C LYS A 570 -9.52 -20.93 19.03
N ILE A 571 -10.43 -21.32 18.13
CA ILE A 571 -10.52 -20.72 16.77
C ILE A 571 -10.96 -19.26 16.82
N TYR A 572 -11.86 -18.92 17.74
CA TYR A 572 -12.30 -17.53 17.88
C TYR A 572 -11.13 -16.63 18.31
N GLU A 573 -10.37 -17.04 19.32
CA GLU A 573 -9.21 -16.32 19.80
C GLU A 573 -8.11 -16.23 18.75
N SER A 574 -7.95 -17.24 17.89
CA SER A 574 -6.98 -17.21 16.79
C SER A 574 -7.36 -16.16 15.73
N ILE A 575 -8.63 -16.09 15.33
CA ILE A 575 -9.13 -15.08 14.37
C ILE A 575 -9.11 -13.68 14.98
N GLN A 576 -9.51 -13.52 16.24
CA GLN A 576 -9.42 -12.25 16.95
C GLN A 576 -7.97 -11.75 16.95
N LYS A 577 -7.01 -12.63 17.30
CA LYS A 577 -5.60 -12.27 17.32
C LYS A 577 -5.08 -11.88 15.94
N LEU A 578 -5.52 -12.58 14.88
CA LEU A 578 -5.15 -12.26 13.49
C LEU A 578 -5.63 -10.86 13.09
N ASN A 579 -6.85 -10.47 13.49
CA ASN A 579 -7.39 -9.13 13.25
C ASN A 579 -6.68 -8.06 14.10
N GLU A 580 -6.30 -8.38 15.33
CA GLU A 580 -5.49 -7.48 16.17
C GLU A 580 -4.13 -7.16 15.53
N ILE A 581 -3.45 -8.15 14.94
CA ILE A 581 -2.19 -7.93 14.20
C ILE A 581 -2.44 -6.96 13.03
N GLN A 582 -3.49 -7.18 12.24
CA GLN A 582 -3.83 -6.31 11.10
C GLN A 582 -4.07 -4.86 11.56
N GLU A 583 -4.80 -4.68 12.66
CA GLU A 583 -5.11 -3.35 13.16
C GLU A 583 -3.90 -2.64 13.78
N GLU A 584 -3.08 -3.36 14.55
CA GLU A 584 -1.90 -2.81 15.22
C GLU A 584 -0.81 -2.42 14.21
N PHE A 585 -0.48 -3.33 13.29
CA PHE A 585 0.68 -3.17 12.41
C PHE A 585 0.32 -2.62 11.03
N GLY A 586 -0.92 -2.77 10.55
CA GLY A 586 -1.37 -2.14 9.30
C GLY A 586 -1.33 -0.61 9.36
N LYS A 587 -1.46 -0.02 10.55
CA LYS A 587 -1.32 1.43 10.78
C LYS A 587 0.10 1.95 10.51
N LEU A 588 1.13 1.09 10.58
CA LEU A 588 2.51 1.46 10.26
C LEU A 588 2.70 1.73 8.76
N ASN A 589 1.80 1.24 7.91
CA ASN A 589 1.82 1.44 6.46
C ASN A 589 3.16 1.02 5.81
N HIS A 590 3.83 0.01 6.39
CA HIS A 590 5.08 -0.53 5.88
C HIS A 590 4.78 -1.67 4.89
N PRO A 591 5.22 -1.58 3.62
CA PRO A 591 4.81 -2.54 2.59
C PRO A 591 5.16 -4.00 2.93
N ILE A 592 6.40 -4.25 3.39
CA ILE A 592 6.84 -5.60 3.81
C ILE A 592 5.98 -6.17 4.94
N TYR A 593 5.62 -5.39 5.97
CA TYR A 593 4.78 -5.90 7.07
C TYR A 593 3.38 -6.25 6.59
N ASN A 594 2.81 -5.46 5.67
CA ASN A 594 1.52 -5.79 5.07
C ASN A 594 1.59 -7.13 4.34
N THR A 595 2.64 -7.36 3.53
CA THR A 595 2.89 -8.66 2.89
C THR A 595 3.00 -9.79 3.91
N THR A 596 3.76 -9.60 5.00
CA THR A 596 3.91 -10.63 6.05
C THR A 596 2.58 -10.96 6.72
N ILE A 597 1.74 -9.97 6.98
CA ILE A 597 0.41 -10.17 7.57
C ILE A 597 -0.50 -10.91 6.59
N ASP A 598 -0.45 -10.60 5.30
CA ASP A 598 -1.15 -11.36 4.26
C ASP A 598 -0.70 -12.82 4.22
N LEU A 599 0.60 -13.08 4.34
CA LEU A 599 1.14 -14.44 4.44
C LEU A 599 0.61 -15.17 5.68
N CYS A 600 0.57 -14.49 6.85
CA CYS A 600 -0.05 -15.04 8.05
C CYS A 600 -1.52 -15.39 7.80
N ARG A 601 -2.31 -14.46 7.26
CA ARG A 601 -3.73 -14.66 6.97
C ARG A 601 -3.94 -15.84 6.02
N GLY A 602 -3.23 -15.83 4.89
CA GLY A 602 -3.34 -16.88 3.89
C GLY A 602 -2.94 -18.26 4.42
N TYR A 603 -1.89 -18.34 5.25
CA TYR A 603 -1.50 -19.61 5.89
C TYR A 603 -2.59 -20.12 6.84
N ILE A 604 -3.12 -19.24 7.70
CA ILE A 604 -4.11 -19.59 8.71
C ILE A 604 -5.44 -20.04 8.08
N TYR A 605 -5.98 -19.25 7.15
CA TYR A 605 -7.18 -19.64 6.40
C TYR A 605 -6.94 -20.86 5.52
N GLY A 606 -5.71 -21.02 5.02
CA GLY A 606 -5.25 -22.24 4.37
C GLY A 606 -5.35 -23.49 5.24
N CYS A 607 -5.10 -23.37 6.55
CA CYS A 607 -5.23 -24.47 7.50
C CYS A 607 -6.68 -24.69 7.95
N MET A 608 -7.48 -23.62 8.02
CA MET A 608 -8.90 -23.70 8.41
C MET A 608 -9.82 -24.18 7.28
N GLY A 609 -9.33 -24.23 6.04
CA GLY A 609 -10.13 -24.68 4.91
C GLY A 609 -10.92 -23.58 4.21
N GLU A 610 -10.65 -22.30 4.50
CA GLU A 610 -11.43 -21.14 4.05
C GLU A 610 -10.72 -20.43 2.90
N ILE A 611 -10.84 -20.96 1.68
CA ILE A 611 -10.12 -20.43 0.50
C ILE A 611 -10.49 -18.98 0.17
N GLU A 612 -11.74 -18.57 0.42
CA GLU A 612 -12.26 -17.24 0.10
C GLU A 612 -11.56 -16.13 0.90
N GLU A 613 -11.11 -16.46 2.11
CA GLU A 613 -10.46 -15.57 3.07
C GLU A 613 -8.96 -15.43 2.86
N ILE A 614 -8.34 -16.32 2.08
CA ILE A 614 -6.93 -16.20 1.66
C ILE A 614 -6.78 -14.93 0.79
N PRO A 615 -5.74 -14.09 0.98
CA PRO A 615 -5.48 -12.96 0.09
C PRO A 615 -5.41 -13.40 -1.37
N TYR A 616 -6.08 -12.67 -2.26
CA TYR A 616 -6.34 -13.19 -3.60
C TYR A 616 -5.07 -13.42 -4.43
N TRP A 617 -4.07 -12.54 -4.31
CA TRP A 617 -2.77 -12.70 -4.99
C TRP A 617 -2.06 -14.02 -4.60
N LEU A 618 -2.26 -14.49 -3.36
CA LEU A 618 -1.78 -15.80 -2.90
C LEU A 618 -2.62 -16.98 -3.43
N GLN A 619 -3.90 -16.76 -3.78
CA GLN A 619 -4.74 -17.80 -4.38
C GLN A 619 -4.33 -18.11 -5.82
N ILE A 620 -3.91 -17.09 -6.57
CA ILE A 620 -3.49 -17.24 -7.97
C ILE A 620 -1.99 -17.36 -8.17
N GLY A 621 -1.20 -17.06 -7.14
CA GLY A 621 0.26 -17.11 -7.20
C GLY A 621 0.89 -15.91 -7.90
N ASP A 622 0.26 -14.73 -7.86
CA ASP A 622 0.84 -13.50 -8.37
C ASP A 622 1.70 -12.80 -7.30
N MET A 623 2.95 -13.23 -7.20
CA MET A 623 3.90 -12.63 -6.24
C MET A 623 4.33 -11.20 -6.64
N THR A 624 3.95 -10.69 -7.82
CA THR A 624 4.29 -9.33 -8.25
C THR A 624 3.39 -8.26 -7.62
N ALA A 625 2.27 -8.67 -7.03
CA ALA A 625 1.32 -7.81 -6.36
C ALA A 625 1.73 -7.38 -4.94
N ALA A 626 2.83 -7.92 -4.39
CA ALA A 626 3.29 -7.69 -3.03
C ALA A 626 4.78 -7.33 -2.96
N ASP A 627 5.17 -6.69 -1.86
CA ASP A 627 6.55 -6.29 -1.61
C ASP A 627 7.30 -7.37 -0.83
N PHE A 628 8.47 -7.74 -1.33
CA PHE A 628 9.29 -8.81 -0.76
C PHE A 628 10.76 -8.41 -0.61
N PHE A 629 11.37 -8.95 0.44
CA PHE A 629 12.80 -9.23 0.40
C PHE A 629 13.03 -10.57 -0.28
N TYR A 630 14.08 -10.62 -1.11
CA TYR A 630 14.47 -11.82 -1.85
C TYR A 630 14.62 -13.05 -0.92
N GLN A 631 15.11 -12.81 0.30
CA GLN A 631 15.36 -13.82 1.32
C GLN A 631 14.09 -14.48 1.89
N GLY A 632 12.97 -13.76 1.99
CA GLY A 632 11.73 -14.26 2.59
C GLY A 632 10.65 -14.68 1.60
N MET A 633 10.82 -14.33 0.31
CA MET A 633 9.82 -14.53 -0.74
C MET A 633 9.33 -15.98 -0.83
N ALA A 634 10.20 -16.98 -0.63
CA ALA A 634 9.87 -18.38 -0.85
C ALA A 634 8.71 -18.89 0.03
N PHE A 635 8.48 -18.31 1.21
CA PHE A 635 7.38 -18.72 2.10
C PHE A 635 6.00 -18.55 1.44
N SER A 636 5.85 -17.58 0.53
CA SER A 636 4.62 -17.35 -0.22
C SER A 636 4.15 -18.58 -1.01
N TYR A 637 5.08 -19.42 -1.49
CA TYR A 637 4.76 -20.63 -2.23
C TYR A 637 4.18 -21.74 -1.34
N ILE A 638 4.45 -21.74 -0.03
CA ILE A 638 3.74 -22.63 0.91
C ILE A 638 2.26 -22.25 0.95
N VAL A 639 1.98 -20.96 1.05
CA VAL A 639 0.59 -20.45 1.14
C VAL A 639 -0.14 -20.66 -0.19
N TYR A 640 0.53 -20.40 -1.32
CA TYR A 640 -0.02 -20.67 -2.64
C TYR A 640 -0.30 -22.17 -2.85
N GLY A 641 0.62 -23.04 -2.44
CA GLY A 641 0.40 -24.49 -2.47
C GLY A 641 -0.82 -24.92 -1.65
N LYS A 642 -1.01 -24.36 -0.44
CA LYS A 642 -2.23 -24.57 0.37
C LYS A 642 -3.49 -24.09 -0.36
N ALA A 643 -3.47 -22.93 -0.99
CA ALA A 643 -4.62 -22.40 -1.73
C ALA A 643 -4.99 -23.28 -2.94
N VAL A 644 -4.01 -23.76 -3.71
CA VAL A 644 -4.26 -24.66 -4.84
C VAL A 644 -4.76 -26.02 -4.37
N MET A 645 -4.19 -26.56 -3.27
CA MET A 645 -4.67 -27.79 -2.63
C MET A 645 -6.14 -27.67 -2.19
N LEU A 646 -6.51 -26.53 -1.59
CA LEU A 646 -7.89 -26.21 -1.21
C LEU A 646 -8.84 -26.13 -2.40
N SER A 647 -8.37 -25.58 -3.52
CA SER A 647 -9.15 -25.49 -4.77
C SER A 647 -9.40 -26.85 -5.43
N LYS A 648 -8.77 -27.93 -4.92
CA LYS A 648 -8.81 -29.30 -5.46
C LYS A 648 -8.32 -29.40 -6.92
N ASN A 649 -7.52 -28.45 -7.37
CA ASN A 649 -6.87 -28.50 -8.66
C ASN A 649 -5.56 -29.29 -8.57
N TYR A 650 -5.67 -30.61 -8.46
CA TYR A 650 -4.54 -31.50 -8.19
C TYR A 650 -3.55 -31.57 -9.36
N ILE A 651 -4.01 -31.42 -10.60
CA ILE A 651 -3.13 -31.33 -11.79
C ILE A 651 -2.23 -30.09 -11.67
N LYS A 652 -2.83 -28.93 -11.37
CA LYS A 652 -2.07 -27.70 -11.16
C LYS A 652 -1.12 -27.84 -9.96
N LEU A 653 -1.58 -28.46 -8.87
CA LEU A 653 -0.75 -28.68 -7.68
C LEU A 653 0.48 -29.55 -7.98
N GLU A 654 0.32 -30.63 -8.74
CA GLU A 654 1.43 -31.50 -9.15
C GLU A 654 2.49 -30.72 -9.96
N VAL A 655 2.06 -30.01 -11.00
CA VAL A 655 2.98 -29.19 -11.82
C VAL A 655 3.70 -28.15 -10.95
N LEU A 656 2.97 -27.48 -10.06
CA LEU A 656 3.56 -26.47 -9.18
C LEU A 656 4.56 -27.06 -8.19
N THR A 657 4.41 -28.31 -7.75
CA THR A 657 5.37 -28.90 -6.80
C THR A 657 6.79 -29.00 -7.38
N GLU A 658 6.93 -29.15 -8.71
CA GLU A 658 8.22 -29.11 -9.39
C GLU A 658 8.81 -27.70 -9.35
N THR A 659 8.01 -26.67 -9.64
CA THR A 659 8.45 -25.27 -9.59
C THR A 659 8.75 -24.80 -8.17
N PHE A 660 7.97 -25.24 -7.18
CA PHE A 660 8.20 -24.91 -5.77
C PHE A 660 9.53 -25.44 -5.27
N GLU A 661 9.97 -26.61 -5.75
CA GLU A 661 11.27 -27.18 -5.41
C GLU A 661 12.41 -26.25 -5.83
N GLU A 662 12.33 -25.62 -7.01
CA GLU A 662 13.30 -24.63 -7.47
C GLU A 662 13.36 -23.42 -6.53
N TYR A 663 12.20 -22.89 -6.11
CA TYR A 663 12.14 -21.73 -5.22
C TYR A 663 12.68 -22.02 -3.83
N PHE A 664 12.35 -23.17 -3.25
CA PHE A 664 12.88 -23.59 -1.95
C PHE A 664 14.37 -23.93 -2.01
N SER A 665 14.87 -24.37 -3.17
CA SER A 665 16.28 -24.71 -3.38
C SER A 665 17.21 -23.51 -3.35
N ILE A 666 16.72 -22.29 -3.65
CA ILE A 666 17.52 -21.05 -3.62
C ILE A 666 18.23 -20.88 -2.26
N PHE A 667 17.52 -21.12 -1.16
CA PHE A 667 18.04 -21.01 0.21
C PHE A 667 17.97 -22.33 0.98
N SER A 668 17.69 -23.44 0.29
CA SER A 668 17.54 -24.77 0.87
C SER A 668 16.51 -24.81 2.01
N ASN A 669 15.36 -24.16 1.86
CA ASN A 669 14.35 -24.05 2.94
C ASN A 669 13.70 -25.41 3.25
N GLN A 670 14.17 -26.10 4.30
CA GLN A 670 13.73 -27.47 4.62
C GLN A 670 12.25 -27.57 4.99
N LEU A 671 11.70 -26.59 5.72
CA LEU A 671 10.26 -26.53 5.96
C LEU A 671 9.45 -26.36 4.66
N GLY A 672 10.00 -25.63 3.68
CA GLY A 672 9.42 -25.52 2.34
C GLY A 672 9.37 -26.86 1.62
N PHE A 673 10.47 -27.62 1.63
CA PHE A 673 10.51 -28.98 1.08
C PHE A 673 9.52 -29.92 1.77
N ILE A 674 9.43 -29.90 3.10
CA ILE A 674 8.46 -30.72 3.86
C ILE A 674 7.01 -30.40 3.43
N HIS A 675 6.66 -29.12 3.33
CA HIS A 675 5.35 -28.72 2.80
C HIS A 675 5.14 -29.19 1.36
N ASN A 676 6.18 -29.13 0.51
CA ASN A 676 6.11 -29.59 -0.87
C ASN A 676 5.86 -31.10 -0.99
N TYR A 677 6.48 -31.92 -0.13
CA TYR A 677 6.20 -33.36 -0.06
C TYR A 677 4.73 -33.64 0.29
N ILE A 678 4.14 -32.85 1.18
CA ILE A 678 2.71 -32.96 1.51
C ILE A 678 1.86 -32.64 0.27
N PHE A 679 2.13 -31.52 -0.41
CA PHE A 679 1.40 -31.14 -1.63
C PHE A 679 1.52 -32.21 -2.72
N LYS A 680 2.73 -32.75 -2.94
CA LYS A 680 3.00 -33.82 -3.89
C LYS A 680 2.30 -35.12 -3.50
N ALA A 681 2.30 -35.50 -2.23
CA ALA A 681 1.57 -36.67 -1.76
C ALA A 681 0.06 -36.54 -1.98
N VAL A 682 -0.51 -35.36 -1.70
CA VAL A 682 -1.94 -35.09 -1.90
C VAL A 682 -2.30 -35.10 -3.39
N SER A 683 -1.52 -34.44 -4.26
CA SER A 683 -1.80 -34.46 -5.70
C SER A 683 -1.66 -35.87 -6.28
N LYS A 684 -0.59 -36.61 -5.92
CA LYS A 684 -0.38 -37.99 -6.36
C LYS A 684 -1.50 -38.93 -5.89
N TYR A 685 -1.93 -38.79 -4.64
CA TYR A 685 -3.06 -39.56 -4.11
C TYR A 685 -4.32 -39.39 -4.97
N HIS A 686 -4.67 -38.15 -5.29
CA HIS A 686 -5.89 -37.84 -6.04
C HIS A 686 -5.80 -38.17 -7.54
N LEU A 687 -4.59 -38.17 -8.13
CA LEU A 687 -4.40 -38.41 -9.56
C LEU A 687 -4.10 -39.88 -9.89
N TYR A 688 -3.37 -40.58 -9.03
CA TYR A 688 -2.82 -41.91 -9.31
C TYR A 688 -3.17 -42.97 -8.26
N GLY A 689 -3.77 -42.58 -7.14
CA GLY A 689 -4.24 -43.50 -6.11
C GLY A 689 -3.40 -43.52 -4.82
N MET A 690 -3.88 -44.26 -3.83
CA MET A 690 -3.40 -44.22 -2.45
C MET A 690 -1.93 -44.65 -2.30
N ASP A 691 -1.48 -45.64 -3.06
CA ASP A 691 -0.11 -46.16 -2.95
C ASP A 691 0.93 -45.12 -3.39
N GLU A 692 0.67 -44.38 -4.48
CA GLU A 692 1.54 -43.31 -4.96
C GLU A 692 1.63 -42.15 -3.96
N GLY A 693 0.49 -41.75 -3.38
CA GLY A 693 0.46 -40.73 -2.33
C GLY A 693 1.20 -41.17 -1.06
N ILE A 694 1.01 -42.42 -0.62
CA ILE A 694 1.70 -43.00 0.53
C ILE A 694 3.22 -43.04 0.32
N SER A 695 3.67 -43.42 -0.87
CA SER A 695 5.09 -43.49 -1.21
C SER A 695 5.76 -42.13 -0.97
N VAL A 696 5.20 -41.06 -1.55
CA VAL A 696 5.71 -39.69 -1.40
C VAL A 696 5.58 -39.18 0.04
N LEU A 697 4.47 -39.47 0.73
CA LEU A 697 4.28 -39.01 2.10
C LEU A 697 5.28 -39.65 3.06
N LYS A 698 5.65 -40.93 2.85
CA LYS A 698 6.69 -41.60 3.64
C LYS A 698 8.05 -40.92 3.50
N GLU A 699 8.41 -40.48 2.29
CA GLU A 699 9.65 -39.72 2.07
C GLU A 699 9.64 -38.42 2.87
N GLY A 700 8.55 -37.64 2.78
CA GLY A 700 8.39 -36.40 3.56
C GLY A 700 8.45 -36.63 5.08
N LEU A 701 7.78 -37.67 5.58
CA LEU A 701 7.84 -38.05 7.00
C LEU A 701 9.25 -38.41 7.44
N SER A 702 9.99 -39.17 6.63
CA SER A 702 11.38 -39.54 6.91
C SER A 702 12.28 -38.30 7.02
N LYS A 703 12.11 -37.32 6.12
CA LYS A 703 12.85 -36.05 6.14
C LYS A 703 12.56 -35.19 7.35
N ALA A 704 11.33 -35.22 7.85
CA ALA A 704 10.93 -34.46 9.03
C ALA A 704 11.31 -35.15 10.36
N GLN A 705 11.44 -36.48 10.33
CA GLN A 705 11.73 -37.30 11.53
C GLN A 705 13.10 -36.98 12.14
N SER A 706 14.11 -36.60 11.36
CA SER A 706 15.45 -36.24 11.84
C SER A 706 15.45 -35.10 12.86
N ASP A 707 14.48 -34.20 12.76
CA ASP A 707 14.35 -32.99 13.59
C ASP A 707 13.07 -32.98 14.43
N ASP A 708 12.36 -34.11 14.51
CA ASP A 708 11.10 -34.27 15.23
C ASP A 708 9.97 -33.32 14.76
N ILE A 709 9.98 -32.89 13.49
CA ILE A 709 9.01 -31.92 12.95
C ILE A 709 7.66 -32.58 12.71
N VAL A 710 6.59 -32.07 13.33
CA VAL A 710 5.23 -32.65 13.24
C VAL A 710 4.21 -31.70 12.61
N MET A 711 4.34 -30.39 12.81
CA MET A 711 3.25 -29.44 12.53
C MET A 711 2.83 -29.33 11.06
N PRO A 712 3.71 -29.37 10.04
CA PRO A 712 3.29 -29.28 8.65
C PRO A 712 2.28 -30.38 8.27
N PHE A 713 2.46 -31.58 8.81
CA PHE A 713 1.56 -32.71 8.63
C PHE A 713 0.26 -32.54 9.43
N VAL A 714 0.38 -32.11 10.69
CA VAL A 714 -0.77 -31.86 11.58
C VAL A 714 -1.71 -30.81 11.01
N GLU A 715 -1.17 -29.71 10.48
CA GLU A 715 -1.95 -28.62 9.86
C GLU A 715 -2.46 -28.95 8.45
N SER A 716 -2.11 -30.12 7.93
CA SER A 716 -2.60 -30.66 6.65
C SER A 716 -3.43 -31.93 6.85
N ALA A 717 -3.78 -32.26 8.10
CA ALA A 717 -4.37 -33.53 8.50
C ALA A 717 -5.64 -33.89 7.74
N SER A 718 -6.48 -32.92 7.37
CA SER A 718 -7.71 -33.13 6.59
C SER A 718 -7.46 -33.77 5.22
N TYR A 719 -6.27 -33.61 4.64
CA TYR A 719 -5.91 -34.13 3.32
C TYR A 719 -5.10 -35.44 3.38
N ILE A 720 -4.38 -35.68 4.47
CA ILE A 720 -3.42 -36.78 4.55
C ILE A 720 -3.80 -37.87 5.57
N MET A 721 -4.90 -37.71 6.32
CA MET A 721 -5.27 -38.63 7.42
C MET A 721 -5.28 -40.10 7.00
N ASN A 722 -5.96 -40.42 5.89
CA ASN A 722 -6.06 -41.81 5.43
C ASN A 722 -4.68 -42.40 5.11
N MET A 723 -3.81 -41.62 4.47
CA MET A 723 -2.43 -42.04 4.18
C MET A 723 -1.63 -42.24 5.47
N LEU A 724 -1.75 -41.33 6.45
CA LEU A 724 -1.07 -41.44 7.76
C LEU A 724 -1.51 -42.69 8.53
N GLU A 725 -2.81 -43.02 8.54
CA GLU A 725 -3.34 -44.21 9.20
C GLU A 725 -2.80 -45.50 8.57
N THR A 726 -2.77 -45.56 7.23
CA THR A 726 -2.21 -46.71 6.51
C THR A 726 -0.69 -46.82 6.75
N ILE A 727 0.05 -45.71 6.68
CA ILE A 727 1.49 -45.71 6.97
C ILE A 727 1.76 -46.22 8.38
N TYR A 728 1.00 -45.76 9.39
CA TYR A 728 1.16 -46.24 10.76
C TYR A 728 0.80 -47.72 10.92
N SER A 729 -0.22 -48.22 10.22
CA SER A 729 -0.56 -49.65 10.24
C SER A 729 0.55 -50.54 9.67
N MET A 730 1.33 -50.02 8.69
CA MET A 730 2.48 -50.72 8.11
C MET A 730 3.69 -50.77 9.07
N ASP A 731 3.85 -49.77 9.94
CA ASP A 731 4.90 -49.70 10.96
C ASP A 731 4.39 -49.17 12.31
N SER A 732 3.59 -50.00 12.99
CA SER A 732 2.90 -49.62 14.24
C SER A 732 3.83 -49.33 15.43
N LYS A 733 5.13 -49.65 15.29
CA LYS A 733 6.15 -49.41 16.33
C LYS A 733 6.79 -48.02 16.22
N ASN A 734 6.62 -47.32 15.10
CA ASN A 734 7.21 -46.00 14.89
C ASN A 734 6.53 -44.93 15.75
N GLN A 735 7.22 -44.49 16.81
CA GLN A 735 6.71 -43.51 17.78
C GLN A 735 6.55 -42.10 17.18
N TYR A 736 7.38 -41.74 16.19
CA TYR A 736 7.27 -40.45 15.52
C TYR A 736 6.00 -40.38 14.67
N ILE A 737 5.76 -41.39 13.82
CA ILE A 737 4.53 -41.48 13.01
C ILE A 737 3.30 -41.53 13.90
N LYS A 738 3.36 -42.27 15.02
CA LYS A 738 2.29 -42.28 16.02
C LYS A 738 1.99 -40.89 16.57
N ARG A 739 3.01 -40.11 16.97
CA ARG A 739 2.84 -38.73 17.44
C ARG A 739 2.19 -37.85 16.38
N VAL A 740 2.67 -37.91 15.13
CA VAL A 740 2.09 -37.15 14.01
C VAL A 740 0.62 -37.51 13.83
N LEU A 741 0.27 -38.80 13.85
CA LEU A 741 -1.10 -39.27 13.72
C LEU A 741 -1.99 -38.81 14.89
N ASP A 742 -1.55 -38.95 16.14
CA ASP A 742 -2.30 -38.56 17.33
C ASP A 742 -2.56 -37.05 17.36
N TYR A 743 -1.56 -36.24 17.01
CA TYR A 743 -1.72 -34.79 16.89
C TYR A 743 -2.61 -34.40 15.71
N SER A 744 -2.52 -35.09 14.58
CA SER A 744 -3.39 -34.86 13.42
C SER A 744 -4.87 -35.16 13.75
N LYS A 745 -5.14 -36.22 14.52
CA LYS A 745 -6.49 -36.54 15.01
C LYS A 745 -7.02 -35.43 15.90
N LYS A 746 -6.22 -35.02 16.90
CA LYS A 746 -6.58 -33.90 17.79
C LYS A 746 -6.84 -32.61 17.02
N TYR A 747 -6.01 -32.29 16.03
CA TYR A 747 -6.17 -31.08 15.21
C TYR A 747 -7.47 -31.09 14.40
N ASN A 748 -7.77 -32.21 13.73
CA ASN A 748 -9.04 -32.37 13.01
C ASN A 748 -10.26 -32.31 13.95
N GLU A 749 -10.16 -32.83 15.17
CA GLU A 749 -11.21 -32.67 16.18
C GLU A 749 -11.40 -31.21 16.60
N SER A 750 -10.31 -30.47 16.79
CA SER A 750 -10.34 -29.03 17.10
C SER A 750 -11.05 -28.23 16.01
N LEU A 751 -10.74 -28.48 14.72
CA LEU A 751 -11.42 -27.84 13.59
C LEU A 751 -12.91 -28.24 13.49
N LYS A 752 -13.24 -29.53 13.63
CA LYS A 752 -14.63 -30.00 13.59
C LYS A 752 -15.50 -29.44 14.72
N ARG A 753 -14.96 -29.33 15.94
CA ARG A 753 -15.67 -28.69 17.06
C ARG A 753 -15.98 -27.23 16.76
N SER A 754 -15.08 -26.54 16.05
CA SER A 754 -15.32 -25.18 15.59
C SER A 754 -16.40 -25.10 14.52
N GLU A 755 -16.42 -26.00 13.53
CA GLU A 755 -17.49 -26.07 12.52
C GLU A 755 -18.86 -26.35 13.16
N GLN A 756 -18.90 -27.20 14.19
CA GLN A 756 -20.12 -27.50 14.95
C GLN A 756 -20.55 -26.35 15.87
N ASN A 757 -19.59 -25.56 16.37
CA ASN A 757 -19.81 -24.35 17.17
C ASN A 757 -19.91 -23.07 16.32
N ASN A 758 -19.85 -23.17 14.99
CA ASN A 758 -19.95 -22.05 14.06
C ASN A 758 -21.42 -21.63 13.98
N ILE A 759 -21.85 -20.88 15.00
CA ILE A 759 -23.21 -20.36 15.10
C ILE A 759 -23.38 -19.28 14.03
N LYS A 760 -23.75 -19.66 12.80
CA LYS A 760 -24.10 -18.69 11.76
C LYS A 760 -25.47 -18.08 12.08
N LEU A 761 -25.45 -16.88 12.66
CA LEU A 761 -26.63 -16.01 12.69
C LEU A 761 -26.83 -15.40 11.29
N SER A 762 -28.06 -15.45 10.80
CA SER A 762 -28.45 -14.72 9.59
C SER A 762 -28.34 -13.22 9.82
N GLN A 763 -28.18 -12.43 8.75
CA GLN A 763 -28.17 -10.97 8.86
C GLN A 763 -29.40 -10.43 9.60
N ARG A 764 -30.57 -11.05 9.40
CA ARG A 764 -31.81 -10.67 10.08
C ARG A 764 -31.76 -10.95 11.59
N GLU A 765 -31.15 -12.06 11.99
CA GLU A 765 -30.93 -12.40 13.39
C GLU A 765 -29.90 -11.46 14.04
N ILE A 766 -28.83 -11.10 13.32
CA ILE A 766 -27.84 -10.11 13.77
C ILE A 766 -28.50 -8.74 13.99
N GLN A 767 -29.27 -8.23 13.03
CA GLN A 767 -30.00 -6.96 13.15
C GLN A 767 -30.90 -6.94 14.38
N ILE A 768 -31.68 -8.00 14.59
CA ILE A 768 -32.56 -8.13 15.76
C ILE A 768 -31.73 -8.14 17.04
N LEU A 769 -30.62 -8.86 17.06
CA LEU A 769 -29.75 -8.97 18.24
C LEU A 769 -29.04 -7.64 18.56
N SER A 770 -28.65 -6.85 17.56
CA SER A 770 -28.08 -5.51 17.74
C SER A 770 -29.10 -4.55 18.36
N LEU A 771 -30.36 -4.58 17.91
CA LEU A 771 -31.42 -3.74 18.49
C LEU A 771 -31.76 -4.17 19.93
N VAL A 772 -31.72 -5.48 20.21
CA VAL A 772 -31.85 -6.02 21.57
C VAL A 772 -30.73 -5.51 22.49
N ALA A 773 -29.49 -5.45 21.98
CA ALA A 773 -28.33 -4.93 22.72
C ALA A 773 -28.38 -3.42 22.96
N LYS A 774 -29.03 -2.66 22.08
CA LYS A 774 -29.36 -1.24 22.28
C LYS A 774 -30.50 -1.00 23.30
N GLY A 775 -31.07 -2.07 23.86
CA GLY A 775 -32.08 -1.98 24.93
C GLY A 775 -33.52 -1.96 24.45
N LEU A 776 -33.79 -1.98 23.14
CA LEU A 776 -35.15 -1.91 22.61
C LEU A 776 -36.01 -3.10 23.05
N LYS A 777 -37.32 -2.83 23.20
CA LYS A 777 -38.38 -3.80 23.47
C LYS A 777 -38.89 -4.42 22.17
N ARG A 778 -39.59 -5.55 22.27
CA ARG A 778 -40.03 -6.34 21.10
C ARG A 778 -40.93 -5.58 20.14
N ASN A 779 -41.80 -4.71 20.66
CA ASN A 779 -42.65 -3.81 19.86
C ASN A 779 -41.81 -2.77 19.12
N GLU A 780 -40.86 -2.13 19.80
CA GLU A 780 -39.97 -1.13 19.19
C GLU A 780 -39.08 -1.74 18.10
N ILE A 781 -38.60 -2.98 18.30
CA ILE A 781 -37.85 -3.74 17.28
C ILE A 781 -38.75 -4.06 16.08
N ALA A 782 -40.01 -4.44 16.33
CA ALA A 782 -40.98 -4.77 15.29
C ALA A 782 -41.27 -3.55 14.41
N ASP A 783 -41.46 -2.38 15.03
CA ASP A 783 -41.68 -1.10 14.35
C ASP A 783 -40.43 -0.67 13.57
N HIS A 784 -39.24 -0.75 14.17
CA HIS A 784 -37.96 -0.37 13.55
C HIS A 784 -37.60 -1.25 12.34
N LEU A 785 -38.06 -2.50 12.32
CA LEU A 785 -37.77 -3.47 11.28
C LEU A 785 -38.95 -3.72 10.33
N MET A 786 -40.07 -2.97 10.50
CA MET A 786 -41.33 -3.10 9.75
C MET A 786 -41.85 -4.55 9.67
N VAL A 787 -41.87 -5.25 10.80
CA VAL A 787 -42.39 -6.63 10.92
C VAL A 787 -43.34 -6.77 12.11
N SER A 788 -44.03 -7.91 12.21
CA SER A 788 -44.89 -8.17 13.37
C SER A 788 -44.09 -8.48 14.64
N GLN A 789 -44.65 -8.19 15.81
CA GLN A 789 -44.06 -8.60 17.11
C GLN A 789 -43.90 -10.12 17.23
N ALA A 790 -44.78 -10.90 16.59
CA ALA A 790 -44.68 -12.35 16.53
C ALA A 790 -43.43 -12.80 15.76
N THR A 791 -43.11 -12.14 14.65
CA THR A 791 -41.90 -12.39 13.84
C THR A 791 -40.63 -12.12 14.67
N VAL A 792 -40.57 -11.01 15.40
CA VAL A 792 -39.44 -10.69 16.31
C VAL A 792 -39.30 -11.75 17.41
N LYS A 793 -40.41 -12.22 17.99
CA LYS A 793 -40.41 -13.30 18.99
C LYS A 793 -39.83 -14.60 18.44
N THR A 794 -40.21 -14.97 17.21
CA THR A 794 -39.70 -16.18 16.53
C THR A 794 -38.20 -16.07 16.26
N HIS A 795 -37.72 -14.94 15.74
CA HIS A 795 -36.29 -14.74 15.53
C HIS A 795 -35.50 -14.75 16.84
N LEU A 796 -36.02 -14.14 17.91
CA LEU A 796 -35.36 -14.21 19.22
C LEU A 796 -35.28 -15.63 19.77
N HIS A 797 -36.32 -16.43 19.58
CA HIS A 797 -36.30 -17.85 19.94
C HIS A 797 -35.23 -18.61 19.15
N ASN A 798 -35.13 -18.36 17.84
CA ASN A 798 -34.13 -18.99 16.98
C ASN A 798 -32.70 -18.54 17.35
N ILE A 799 -32.49 -17.25 17.64
CA ILE A 799 -31.22 -16.71 18.14
C ILE A 799 -30.80 -17.41 19.42
N TYR A 800 -31.71 -17.52 20.41
CA TYR A 800 -31.40 -18.16 21.69
C TYR A 800 -31.09 -19.65 21.51
N LYS A 801 -31.83 -20.33 20.63
CA LYS A 801 -31.58 -21.73 20.29
C LYS A 801 -30.22 -21.92 19.60
N LYS A 802 -29.89 -21.07 18.62
CA LYS A 802 -28.62 -21.10 17.90
C LYS A 802 -27.43 -20.79 18.81
N LEU A 803 -27.55 -19.76 19.65
CA LEU A 803 -26.53 -19.37 20.62
C LEU A 803 -26.47 -20.29 21.85
N GLN A 804 -27.40 -21.24 22.00
CA GLN A 804 -27.55 -22.12 23.16
C GLN A 804 -27.63 -21.37 24.50
N VAL A 805 -28.35 -20.24 24.52
CA VAL A 805 -28.51 -19.37 25.69
C VAL A 805 -29.96 -19.33 26.16
N SER A 806 -30.16 -19.05 27.45
CA SER A 806 -31.49 -19.08 28.07
C SER A 806 -32.15 -17.69 28.18
N GLY A 807 -31.43 -16.61 27.84
CA GLY A 807 -31.96 -15.27 28.01
C GLY A 807 -31.22 -14.16 27.26
N LYS A 808 -31.90 -13.00 27.17
CA LYS A 808 -31.47 -11.79 26.46
C LYS A 808 -30.03 -11.36 26.81
N LEU A 809 -29.69 -11.34 28.09
CA LEU A 809 -28.41 -10.84 28.57
C LEU A 809 -27.25 -11.76 28.16
N GLN A 810 -27.45 -13.08 28.26
CA GLN A 810 -26.48 -14.09 27.81
C GLN A 810 -26.30 -14.03 26.28
N ALA A 811 -27.39 -13.89 25.52
CA ALA A 811 -27.35 -13.77 24.07
C ALA A 811 -26.56 -12.55 23.60
N VAL A 812 -26.76 -11.39 24.23
CA VAL A 812 -26.04 -10.15 23.89
C VAL A 812 -24.56 -10.25 24.25
N ASN A 813 -24.21 -10.80 25.41
CA ASN A 813 -22.81 -10.96 25.81
C ASN A 813 -22.08 -11.93 24.88
N LEU A 814 -22.67 -13.09 24.59
CA LEU A 814 -22.08 -14.07 23.68
C LEU A 814 -21.94 -13.50 22.26
N ALA A 815 -22.93 -12.74 21.79
CA ALA A 815 -22.88 -12.15 20.46
C ALA A 815 -21.83 -11.04 20.32
N LYS A 816 -21.62 -10.23 21.37
CA LYS A 816 -20.48 -9.28 21.43
C LYS A 816 -19.14 -10.02 21.49
N MET A 817 -19.09 -11.09 22.28
CA MET A 817 -17.90 -11.94 22.39
C MET A 817 -17.61 -12.75 21.13
N GLN A 818 -18.57 -12.96 20.24
CA GLN A 818 -18.41 -13.68 18.97
C GLN A 818 -18.36 -12.75 17.76
N GLY A 819 -18.36 -11.42 17.97
CA GLY A 819 -18.25 -10.42 16.90
C GLY A 819 -19.51 -10.29 16.02
N PHE A 820 -20.66 -10.79 16.47
CA PHE A 820 -21.92 -10.59 15.74
C PHE A 820 -22.47 -9.18 15.86
N ILE A 821 -22.26 -8.49 17.01
CA ILE A 821 -22.87 -7.18 17.32
C ILE A 821 -21.98 -6.25 18.15
#